data_AF-A0A9P6ID96-F1
#
_entry.id   AF-A0A9P6ID96-F1
#
_cell.length_a   1.000
_cell.length_b   1.000
_cell.length_c   1.000
_cell.angle_alpha   90.00
_cell.angle_beta   90.00
_cell.angle_gamma   90.00
#
_symmetry.space_group_name_H-M   'P 1'
#
loop_
_entity.id
_entity.type
_entity.pdbx_description
1 polymer ?
#
loop_
_entity_poly.entity_id
_entity_poly.type
_entity_poly.pdbx_seq_one_letter_code
_entity_poly.pdbx_strand_id
1 'polypeptide(L)'
;MFANESRRRTDPNPTETDHLGNVYTKSDVFVYRPLDPTVDCTRFVAIEPADDEDSPVVCRLVHLPFGQRPKFEALSYTWGDDNPNNAITVDGCKFEVRSNLLDALRFLRRQVSQDALFWIDALCINQKDADERNRQLRMMGQIYFRASQVIVWLGRKYSKFQETIERISAESPTANDEETEQDISERTQNKIKDVESALLAKLVSDDYWDRLWIIQEIGQNDEKKVCFGTTSMSWENFIHTVTHHSHFNGEGPLRLDRHLKEKYTGSHTLRRLLVEHRLAKCKDRKDKVYGLVVLAADGHGFPMDYRKSLMEIWTDTMRFMNARQLFHPTSESDIMDMGRLIKSLLMEPHSSPLQQVGRLYEAKTDPKLIIERDHVSNNADVFPVKSYVLGSIVHVGPPARDMVSNIGKANEWAESVQHNFSSDLGEAYEESFTPTVPAQLAYDCLNSVPLGKQEAIDLVDSIVPYLEWQSDAAYKADPPADYDFPAYDMFAALETIRSNLVSDVYTSEYAFQSALYEEVFGPGHDGHFVYYPDLLTAVFEWTRERALVSISEDGSSLPVIKVYEDVVSSPETASAVKLINGIDAAKYLDETINKANWNRDADSAYNSVFFEQSLFATTGGKGYFSSGGRIRYVYQGANTTLTFENGTEVTFENHATIKKALTDVVDGPSFYAKFCNPLSPAADTPASTTPSSSGSGALLPGYPAPVITTPDGVVSGYYLEGEGLEDVAVIVLTAFESESPEEFQSVARDFYTAALAAGKTKLVIDFQQNGGGYILQGYDFFRQLFPDAIQEGNSRWKENDGFNAAAEIVSDVVNGLNVYTSPNADLISYAQTWFNWRYDYNLTDEPFTSYDAKFAPQVFQNTSYTNLMRWNLNDPLTTYNTTFGLGIEINGYGNLTNVTQPFEAENIIILYDGVCASTCTLASEFLRLHGNVKSIAMGGRPKKGGIEGVGGIKGSQVLDWSSIYGFTTDLLKYATTDAQKAAFARYSDLPLNRSLAAAVNVRDQILRDNVEDGIPAQFVKEITDCRLYWTLPMINDVTEVWKAAANAAFNGGKCAFGGITKRDVGDSAEVKRSNYLAASLLQERSTAARRSLPPTTERHWQDKYVLKAID
;
A
#
# COMPACT_ATOMS: atom_id res chain seq x y z
N MET A 1 -17.44 8.59 -101.61
CA MET A 1 -18.75 8.11 -101.13
C MET A 1 -18.51 7.49 -99.77
N PHE A 2 -18.59 8.29 -98.69
CA PHE A 2 -19.79 8.57 -97.87
C PHE A 2 -20.28 7.31 -97.13
N ALA A 3 -20.63 7.27 -95.84
CA ALA A 3 -20.53 8.15 -94.66
C ALA A 3 -21.10 7.34 -93.46
N ASN A 4 -20.76 7.76 -92.22
CA ASN A 4 -21.42 7.50 -90.92
C ASN A 4 -21.55 6.06 -90.37
N GLU A 5 -20.83 5.80 -89.27
CA GLU A 5 -21.35 5.68 -87.88
C GLU A 5 -20.27 5.08 -86.95
N SER A 6 -19.94 5.73 -85.83
CA SER A 6 -19.50 5.05 -84.58
C SER A 6 -19.22 6.04 -83.45
N ARG A 7 -19.90 5.82 -82.31
CA ARG A 7 -19.35 5.69 -80.94
C ARG A 7 -20.47 5.91 -79.92
N ARG A 8 -21.02 4.81 -79.38
CA ARG A 8 -21.72 4.77 -78.08
C ARG A 8 -20.83 4.01 -77.10
N ARG A 9 -20.50 4.65 -75.97
CA ARG A 9 -19.87 4.04 -74.80
C ARG A 9 -20.88 3.16 -74.07
N THR A 10 -20.45 1.97 -73.67
CA THR A 10 -21.01 1.20 -72.57
C THR A 10 -19.84 0.94 -71.62
N ASP A 11 -19.94 1.42 -70.39
CA ASP A 11 -18.93 1.27 -69.33
C ASP A 11 -19.02 -0.15 -68.71
N PRO A 12 -17.90 -0.87 -68.53
CA PRO A 12 -17.79 -1.94 -67.55
C PRO A 12 -17.04 -1.47 -66.28
N ASN A 13 -17.50 -1.97 -65.14
CA ASN A 13 -17.09 -1.71 -63.74
C ASN A 13 -15.61 -1.32 -63.48
N PRO A 14 -15.34 -0.39 -62.53
CA PRO A 14 -13.98 -0.01 -62.15
C PRO A 14 -13.35 -1.06 -61.21
N THR A 15 -12.16 -1.53 -61.57
CA THR A 15 -11.21 -2.26 -60.72
C THR A 15 -10.24 -1.28 -60.06
N GLU A 16 -10.07 -1.35 -58.75
CA GLU A 16 -9.02 -0.63 -57.99
C GLU A 16 -7.95 -1.60 -57.47
N THR A 17 -6.73 -1.08 -57.31
CA THR A 17 -5.55 -1.78 -56.80
C THR A 17 -5.05 -1.12 -55.52
N ASP A 18 -4.70 -1.93 -54.52
CA ASP A 18 -4.11 -1.43 -53.27
C ASP A 18 -2.61 -1.05 -53.43
N HIS A 19 -2.02 -0.46 -52.37
CA HIS A 19 -0.60 -0.09 -52.31
C HIS A 19 0.39 -1.28 -52.34
N LEU A 20 -0.13 -2.51 -52.38
CA LEU A 20 0.61 -3.77 -52.51
C LEU A 20 0.37 -4.45 -53.87
N GLY A 21 -0.40 -3.84 -54.78
CA GLY A 21 -0.61 -4.30 -56.15
C GLY A 21 -1.71 -5.35 -56.35
N ASN A 22 -2.62 -5.56 -55.39
CA ASN A 22 -3.68 -6.58 -55.51
C ASN A 22 -4.94 -6.02 -56.19
N VAL A 23 -5.49 -6.78 -57.15
CA VAL A 23 -6.73 -6.47 -57.89
C VAL A 23 -7.92 -7.14 -57.22
N TYR A 24 -8.95 -6.37 -56.83
CA TYR A 24 -10.20 -6.91 -56.29
C TYR A 24 -11.40 -6.62 -57.21
N THR A 25 -12.28 -7.63 -57.36
CA THR A 25 -13.64 -7.43 -57.87
C THR A 25 -14.54 -7.13 -56.68
N LYS A 26 -15.36 -6.07 -56.78
CA LYS A 26 -16.29 -5.67 -55.71
C LYS A 26 -17.34 -6.77 -55.50
N SER A 27 -17.08 -7.67 -54.57
CA SER A 27 -18.05 -8.61 -54.02
C SER A 27 -18.80 -7.89 -52.90
N ASP A 28 -20.13 -7.91 -52.91
CA ASP A 28 -20.94 -7.34 -51.82
C ASP A 28 -20.85 -8.14 -50.51
N VAL A 29 -20.17 -9.30 -50.52
CA VAL A 29 -20.03 -10.21 -49.36
C VAL A 29 -18.59 -10.24 -48.86
N PHE A 30 -18.39 -9.88 -47.59
CA PHE A 30 -17.11 -9.95 -46.89
C PHE A 30 -16.66 -11.41 -46.68
N VAL A 31 -15.39 -11.71 -46.97
CA VAL A 31 -14.77 -13.02 -46.78
C VAL A 31 -13.43 -12.86 -46.07
N TYR A 32 -13.23 -13.57 -44.96
CA TYR A 32 -11.97 -13.57 -44.23
C TYR A 32 -10.82 -14.18 -45.05
N ARG A 33 -9.68 -13.49 -45.10
CA ARG A 33 -8.42 -14.09 -45.53
C ARG A 33 -7.94 -15.08 -44.45
N PRO A 34 -7.64 -16.36 -44.77
CA PRO A 34 -7.20 -17.34 -43.76
C PRO A 34 -5.94 -16.90 -43.01
N LEU A 35 -5.88 -17.18 -41.70
CA LEU A 35 -4.66 -17.02 -40.90
C LEU A 35 -3.64 -18.13 -41.22
N ASP A 36 -2.35 -17.79 -41.15
CA ASP A 36 -1.28 -18.77 -41.37
C ASP A 36 -1.31 -19.80 -40.23
N PRO A 37 -1.46 -21.11 -40.53
CA PRO A 37 -1.51 -22.14 -39.51
C PRO A 37 -0.16 -22.52 -38.91
N THR A 38 0.95 -22.01 -39.45
CA THR A 38 2.32 -22.36 -39.04
C THR A 38 2.95 -21.36 -38.07
N VAL A 39 2.31 -20.20 -37.86
CA VAL A 39 2.79 -19.16 -36.95
C VAL A 39 1.67 -18.65 -36.06
N ASP A 40 2.01 -18.29 -34.82
CA ASP A 40 1.08 -17.66 -33.89
C ASP A 40 0.75 -16.23 -34.37
N CYS A 41 -0.43 -16.07 -34.98
CA CYS A 41 -0.88 -14.80 -35.54
C CYS A 41 -2.38 -14.54 -35.29
N THR A 42 -2.76 -13.26 -35.34
CA THR A 42 -4.16 -12.79 -35.28
C THR A 42 -4.36 -11.66 -36.30
N ARG A 43 -5.61 -11.24 -36.47
CA ARG A 43 -5.97 -9.98 -37.13
C ARG A 43 -6.09 -8.87 -36.10
N PHE A 44 -5.84 -7.64 -36.54
CA PHE A 44 -6.07 -6.40 -35.80
C PHE A 44 -6.94 -5.46 -36.64
N VAL A 45 -7.70 -4.61 -35.99
CA VAL A 45 -8.61 -3.65 -36.60
C VAL A 45 -7.95 -2.27 -36.55
N ALA A 46 -7.73 -1.66 -37.71
CA ALA A 46 -7.50 -0.22 -37.82
C ALA A 46 -8.84 0.46 -38.11
N ILE A 47 -9.20 1.50 -37.36
CA ILE A 47 -10.44 2.26 -37.56
C ILE A 47 -10.09 3.54 -38.31
N GLU A 48 -10.66 3.74 -39.49
CA GLU A 48 -10.40 4.93 -40.30
C GLU A 48 -11.05 6.17 -39.69
N PRO A 49 -10.41 7.35 -39.79
CA PRO A 49 -10.98 8.61 -39.32
C PRO A 49 -12.21 9.00 -40.14
N ALA A 50 -13.05 9.87 -39.59
CA ALA A 50 -14.21 10.43 -40.28
C ALA A 50 -14.38 11.92 -39.94
N ASP A 51 -15.00 12.66 -40.86
CA ASP A 51 -15.23 14.10 -40.71
C ASP A 51 -16.34 14.42 -39.69
N ASP A 52 -17.26 13.48 -39.44
CA ASP A 52 -18.39 13.65 -38.51
C ASP A 52 -18.77 12.31 -37.80
N GLU A 53 -19.54 12.39 -36.71
CA GLU A 53 -19.93 11.21 -35.91
C GLU A 53 -20.92 10.27 -36.61
N ASP A 54 -21.76 10.80 -37.51
CA ASP A 54 -22.79 10.04 -38.21
C ASP A 54 -22.23 9.30 -39.44
N SER A 55 -21.06 9.72 -39.91
CA SER A 55 -20.31 9.05 -40.97
C SER A 55 -20.11 7.56 -40.67
N PRO A 56 -20.37 6.67 -41.66
CA PRO A 56 -20.22 5.22 -41.50
C PRO A 56 -18.85 4.83 -40.94
N VAL A 57 -18.83 3.83 -40.05
CA VAL A 57 -17.56 3.29 -39.53
C VAL A 57 -16.90 2.47 -40.64
N VAL A 58 -15.64 2.80 -40.95
CA VAL A 58 -14.79 2.08 -41.90
C VAL A 58 -13.61 1.50 -41.14
N CYS A 59 -13.37 0.21 -41.32
CA CYS A 59 -12.30 -0.53 -40.68
C CYS A 59 -11.46 -1.28 -41.72
N ARG A 60 -10.18 -1.49 -41.39
CA ARG A 60 -9.26 -2.33 -42.15
C ARG A 60 -8.69 -3.42 -41.26
N LEU A 61 -8.63 -4.66 -41.76
CA LEU A 61 -8.00 -5.76 -41.04
C LEU A 61 -6.51 -5.88 -41.40
N VAL A 62 -5.67 -5.86 -40.37
CA VAL A 62 -4.21 -6.00 -40.48
C VAL A 62 -3.80 -7.35 -39.92
N HIS A 63 -3.05 -8.12 -40.70
CA HIS A 63 -2.59 -9.47 -40.33
C HIS A 63 -1.16 -9.39 -39.83
N LEU A 64 -0.92 -9.68 -38.55
CA LEU A 64 0.43 -9.63 -37.96
C LEU A 64 0.69 -10.86 -37.08
N PRO A 65 1.87 -11.50 -37.22
CA PRO A 65 2.31 -12.53 -36.29
C PRO A 65 2.78 -11.89 -34.97
N PHE A 66 2.55 -12.58 -33.86
CA PHE A 66 2.95 -12.08 -32.54
C PHE A 66 4.47 -11.87 -32.41
N GLY A 67 5.28 -12.64 -33.14
CA GLY A 67 6.73 -12.47 -33.19
C GLY A 67 7.20 -11.09 -33.69
N GLN A 68 6.34 -10.32 -34.37
CA GLN A 68 6.64 -8.94 -34.77
C GLN A 68 6.37 -7.90 -33.67
N ARG A 69 5.86 -8.33 -32.50
CA ARG A 69 5.56 -7.46 -31.35
C ARG A 69 4.67 -6.25 -31.70
N PRO A 70 3.50 -6.46 -32.33
CA PRO A 70 2.60 -5.37 -32.65
C PRO A 70 2.15 -4.66 -31.37
N LYS A 71 2.09 -3.32 -31.38
CA LYS A 71 1.45 -2.52 -30.32
C LYS A 71 -0.04 -2.39 -30.64
N PHE A 72 -0.91 -2.81 -29.74
CA PHE A 72 -2.36 -2.80 -29.93
C PHE A 72 -3.12 -2.72 -28.60
N GLU A 73 -4.36 -2.23 -28.65
CA GLU A 73 -5.29 -2.21 -27.51
C GLU A 73 -6.35 -3.31 -27.70
N ALA A 74 -6.80 -3.95 -26.62
CA ALA A 74 -7.81 -5.00 -26.68
C ALA A 74 -9.15 -4.53 -26.13
N LEU A 75 -10.23 -4.74 -26.88
CA LEU A 75 -11.58 -4.36 -26.44
C LEU A 75 -12.23 -5.48 -25.63
N SER A 76 -12.71 -5.16 -24.44
CA SER A 76 -13.57 -6.00 -23.61
C SER A 76 -14.96 -5.37 -23.53
N TYR A 77 -15.97 -6.02 -24.12
CA TYR A 77 -17.32 -5.47 -24.23
C TYR A 77 -18.38 -6.58 -24.25
N THR A 78 -19.63 -6.24 -23.96
CA THR A 78 -20.76 -7.17 -24.12
C THR A 78 -21.28 -7.16 -25.55
N TRP A 79 -21.51 -8.34 -26.14
CA TRP A 79 -21.97 -8.42 -27.53
C TRP A 79 -23.37 -7.77 -27.72
N GLY A 80 -24.20 -7.68 -26.68
CA GLY A 80 -25.56 -7.13 -26.75
C GLY A 80 -26.55 -8.06 -27.47
N ASP A 81 -27.73 -7.54 -27.83
CA ASP A 81 -28.83 -8.31 -28.44
C ASP A 81 -28.41 -9.09 -29.70
N ASP A 82 -29.01 -10.26 -29.91
CA ASP A 82 -28.63 -11.23 -30.95
C ASP A 82 -29.00 -10.83 -32.39
N ASN A 83 -29.57 -9.65 -32.61
CA ASN A 83 -29.94 -9.16 -33.94
C ASN A 83 -28.86 -8.19 -34.49
N PRO A 84 -27.91 -8.65 -35.33
CA PRO A 84 -26.96 -7.76 -35.99
C PRO A 84 -27.70 -6.93 -37.05
N ASN A 85 -28.02 -5.67 -36.72
CA ASN A 85 -28.82 -4.82 -37.60
C ASN A 85 -28.04 -3.61 -38.15
N ASN A 86 -26.75 -3.46 -37.83
CA ASN A 86 -25.97 -2.29 -38.23
C ASN A 86 -24.84 -2.65 -39.18
N ALA A 87 -24.74 -1.91 -40.30
CA ALA A 87 -23.72 -2.12 -41.30
C ALA A 87 -22.51 -1.20 -41.07
N ILE A 88 -21.32 -1.78 -41.08
CA ILE A 88 -20.04 -1.09 -41.18
C ILE A 88 -19.31 -1.54 -42.46
N THR A 89 -18.24 -0.86 -42.83
CA THR A 89 -17.38 -1.26 -43.94
C THR A 89 -16.08 -1.87 -43.40
N VAL A 90 -15.77 -3.11 -43.77
CA VAL A 90 -14.50 -3.78 -43.43
C VAL A 90 -13.80 -4.19 -44.71
N ASP A 91 -12.57 -3.72 -44.93
CA ASP A 91 -11.79 -3.94 -46.16
C ASP A 91 -12.61 -3.65 -47.45
N GLY A 92 -13.38 -2.55 -47.42
CA GLY A 92 -14.23 -2.11 -48.54
C GLY A 92 -15.53 -2.90 -48.74
N CYS A 93 -15.81 -3.91 -47.90
CA CYS A 93 -17.02 -4.75 -47.99
C CYS A 93 -17.99 -4.46 -46.84
N LYS A 94 -19.29 -4.67 -47.07
CA LYS A 94 -20.31 -4.54 -46.02
C LYS A 94 -20.14 -5.65 -44.97
N PHE A 95 -20.09 -5.28 -43.70
CA PHE A 95 -20.02 -6.20 -42.56
C PHE A 95 -21.06 -5.81 -41.51
N GLU A 96 -21.77 -6.78 -40.94
CA GLU A 96 -22.84 -6.53 -39.96
C GLU A 96 -22.32 -6.68 -38.53
N VAL A 97 -22.55 -5.66 -37.71
CA VAL A 97 -22.20 -5.64 -36.27
C VAL A 97 -23.42 -5.33 -35.41
N ARG A 98 -23.34 -5.75 -34.15
CA ARG A 98 -24.36 -5.45 -33.13
C ARG A 98 -24.24 -4.00 -32.66
N SER A 99 -25.32 -3.43 -32.15
CA SER A 99 -25.38 -2.00 -31.79
C SER A 99 -24.33 -1.60 -30.76
N ASN A 100 -24.09 -2.45 -29.74
CA ASN A 100 -23.10 -2.12 -28.71
C ASN A 100 -21.67 -2.04 -29.28
N LEU A 101 -21.32 -2.90 -30.25
CA LEU A 101 -20.03 -2.84 -30.93
C LEU A 101 -19.93 -1.62 -31.84
N LEU A 102 -21.01 -1.24 -32.55
CA LEU A 102 -21.01 -0.02 -33.36
C LEU A 102 -20.73 1.22 -32.49
N ASP A 103 -21.39 1.32 -31.33
CA ASP A 103 -21.17 2.43 -30.40
C ASP A 103 -19.74 2.42 -29.83
N ALA A 104 -19.19 1.24 -29.51
CA ALA A 104 -17.80 1.11 -29.09
C ALA A 104 -16.83 1.58 -30.18
N LEU A 105 -17.01 1.15 -31.44
CA LEU A 105 -16.16 1.56 -32.56
C LEU A 105 -16.20 3.08 -32.79
N ARG A 106 -17.38 3.70 -32.65
CA ARG A 106 -17.52 5.16 -32.71
C ARG A 106 -16.80 5.85 -31.55
N PHE A 107 -16.90 5.31 -30.34
CA PHE A 107 -16.17 5.82 -29.19
C PHE A 107 -14.66 5.73 -29.41
N LEU A 108 -14.16 4.58 -29.84
CA LEU A 108 -12.73 4.36 -30.13
C LEU A 108 -12.23 5.32 -31.21
N ARG A 109 -12.97 5.48 -32.32
CA ARG A 109 -12.61 6.42 -33.41
C ARG A 109 -12.34 7.85 -32.93
N ARG A 110 -12.95 8.30 -31.82
CA ARG A 110 -12.76 9.64 -31.24
C ARG A 110 -11.50 9.80 -30.40
N GLN A 111 -10.99 8.71 -29.84
CA GLN A 111 -10.03 8.74 -28.73
C GLN A 111 -8.59 8.40 -29.16
N VAL A 112 -8.36 7.95 -30.40
CA VAL A 112 -7.05 7.44 -30.85
C VAL A 112 -6.48 8.14 -32.08
N SER A 113 -5.16 8.04 -32.22
CA SER A 113 -4.39 8.46 -33.39
C SER A 113 -4.68 7.59 -34.62
N GLN A 114 -4.37 8.12 -35.81
CA GLN A 114 -4.68 7.55 -37.14
C GLN A 114 -4.13 6.13 -37.41
N ASP A 115 -3.24 5.60 -36.55
CA ASP A 115 -2.55 4.32 -36.73
C ASP A 115 -2.80 3.30 -35.59
N ALA A 116 -3.74 3.56 -34.69
CA ALA A 116 -4.02 2.64 -33.59
C ALA A 116 -4.59 1.29 -34.07
N LEU A 117 -4.06 0.20 -33.53
CA LEU A 117 -4.52 -1.16 -33.79
C LEU A 117 -5.34 -1.66 -32.61
N PHE A 118 -6.50 -2.24 -32.90
CA PHE A 118 -7.37 -2.84 -31.90
C PHE A 118 -7.51 -4.34 -32.12
N TRP A 119 -7.61 -5.09 -31.03
CA TRP A 119 -8.10 -6.46 -31.08
C TRP A 119 -9.55 -6.51 -30.60
N ILE A 120 -10.44 -6.93 -31.50
CA ILE A 120 -11.88 -7.02 -31.27
C ILE A 120 -12.33 -8.40 -31.73
N ASP A 121 -12.68 -9.29 -30.80
CA ASP A 121 -13.01 -10.69 -31.04
C ASP A 121 -14.00 -10.94 -32.21
N ALA A 122 -15.05 -10.12 -32.30
CA ALA A 122 -16.10 -10.22 -33.32
C ALA A 122 -15.63 -9.85 -34.73
N LEU A 123 -14.54 -9.09 -34.85
CA LEU A 123 -13.96 -8.68 -36.13
C LEU A 123 -12.69 -9.49 -36.45
N CYS A 124 -11.85 -9.75 -35.45
CA CYS A 124 -10.55 -10.40 -35.62
C CYS A 124 -10.64 -11.91 -35.83
N ILE A 125 -11.67 -12.56 -35.28
CA ILE A 125 -11.87 -14.02 -35.35
C ILE A 125 -12.95 -14.34 -36.37
N ASN A 126 -12.65 -15.26 -37.30
CA ASN A 126 -13.67 -15.84 -38.17
C ASN A 126 -14.56 -16.80 -37.36
N GLN A 127 -15.64 -16.28 -36.79
CA GLN A 127 -16.55 -17.02 -35.93
C GLN A 127 -17.23 -18.23 -36.61
N LYS A 128 -17.21 -18.30 -37.95
CA LYS A 128 -17.79 -19.40 -38.74
C LYS A 128 -16.80 -20.55 -39.01
N ASP A 129 -15.50 -20.33 -38.78
CA ASP A 129 -14.46 -21.35 -38.90
C ASP A 129 -14.14 -21.91 -37.52
N ALA A 130 -14.57 -23.15 -37.25
CA ALA A 130 -14.40 -23.77 -35.95
C ALA A 130 -12.92 -24.03 -35.60
N ASP A 131 -12.07 -24.33 -36.58
CA ASP A 131 -10.66 -24.61 -36.34
C ASP A 131 -9.88 -23.31 -36.07
N GLU A 132 -10.19 -22.24 -36.82
CA GLU A 132 -9.66 -20.90 -36.53
C GLU A 132 -10.13 -20.42 -35.15
N ARG A 133 -11.44 -20.48 -34.87
CA ARG A 133 -12.04 -20.06 -33.60
C ARG A 133 -11.40 -20.80 -32.42
N ASN A 134 -11.27 -22.13 -32.50
CA ASN A 134 -10.62 -22.93 -31.44
C ASN A 134 -9.15 -22.57 -31.24
N ARG A 135 -8.44 -22.16 -32.30
CA ARG A 135 -7.05 -21.70 -32.20
C ARG A 135 -6.97 -20.32 -31.55
N GLN A 136 -7.77 -19.36 -32.02
CA GLN A 136 -7.77 -17.98 -31.50
C GLN A 136 -8.24 -17.93 -30.03
N LEU A 137 -9.25 -18.73 -29.65
CA LEU A 137 -9.70 -18.82 -28.25
C LEU A 137 -8.63 -19.38 -27.31
N ARG A 138 -7.77 -20.30 -27.78
CA ARG A 138 -6.60 -20.78 -27.02
C ARG A 138 -5.52 -19.71 -26.84
N MET A 139 -5.47 -18.73 -27.75
CA MET A 139 -4.50 -17.62 -27.72
C MET A 139 -5.03 -16.39 -26.98
N MET A 140 -6.32 -16.39 -26.58
CA MET A 140 -6.99 -15.19 -26.06
C MET A 140 -6.34 -14.64 -24.80
N GLY A 141 -5.89 -15.51 -23.88
CA GLY A 141 -5.13 -15.08 -22.70
C GLY A 141 -3.85 -14.33 -23.06
N GLN A 142 -3.11 -14.83 -24.06
CA GLN A 142 -1.89 -14.19 -24.58
C GLN A 142 -2.18 -12.90 -25.35
N ILE A 143 -3.35 -12.79 -25.99
CA ILE A 143 -3.78 -11.58 -26.70
C ILE A 143 -4.04 -10.45 -25.70
N TYR A 144 -4.83 -10.70 -24.65
CA TYR A 144 -5.11 -9.69 -23.63
C TYR A 144 -3.86 -9.36 -22.80
N PHE A 145 -3.03 -10.35 -22.45
CA PHE A 145 -1.74 -10.12 -21.79
C PHE A 145 -0.81 -9.20 -22.58
N ARG A 146 -0.74 -9.36 -23.91
CA ARG A 146 0.17 -8.58 -24.78
C ARG A 146 -0.40 -7.25 -25.27
N ALA A 147 -1.66 -6.95 -24.97
CA ALA A 147 -2.23 -5.65 -25.29
C ALA A 147 -1.48 -4.55 -24.51
N SER A 148 -1.32 -3.36 -25.08
CA SER A 148 -0.76 -2.23 -24.33
C SER A 148 -1.74 -1.68 -23.28
N GLN A 149 -3.03 -1.92 -23.48
CA GLN A 149 -4.11 -1.56 -22.57
C GLN A 149 -5.36 -2.38 -22.92
N VAL A 150 -6.16 -2.72 -21.91
CA VAL A 150 -7.49 -3.30 -22.09
C VAL A 150 -8.56 -2.23 -21.92
N ILE A 151 -9.40 -2.07 -22.94
CA ILE A 151 -10.50 -1.10 -22.96
C ILE A 151 -11.79 -1.82 -22.54
N VAL A 152 -12.31 -1.47 -21.38
CA VAL A 152 -13.58 -1.98 -20.85
C VAL A 152 -14.71 -1.07 -21.34
N TRP A 153 -15.57 -1.55 -22.23
CA TRP A 153 -16.71 -0.78 -22.76
C TRP A 153 -18.03 -1.21 -22.13
N LEU A 154 -18.60 -0.34 -21.28
CA LEU A 154 -19.87 -0.59 -20.58
C LEU A 154 -21.11 -0.15 -21.37
N GLY A 155 -20.92 0.64 -22.43
CA GLY A 155 -21.97 1.02 -23.37
C GLY A 155 -22.31 2.51 -23.39
N ARG A 156 -22.93 2.93 -24.51
CA ARG A 156 -23.36 4.32 -24.73
C ARG A 156 -24.54 4.75 -23.86
N LYS A 157 -25.31 3.80 -23.31
CA LYS A 157 -26.52 4.02 -22.49
C LYS A 157 -26.33 4.97 -21.30
N TYR A 158 -25.08 5.21 -20.89
CA TYR A 158 -24.71 6.12 -19.81
C TYR A 158 -24.60 7.59 -20.24
N SER A 159 -24.58 7.90 -21.55
CA SER A 159 -24.50 9.28 -22.06
C SER A 159 -25.66 10.14 -21.59
N LYS A 160 -26.85 9.56 -21.41
CA LYS A 160 -28.03 10.27 -20.87
C LYS A 160 -27.80 10.91 -19.50
N PHE A 161 -26.95 10.31 -18.65
CA PHE A 161 -26.61 10.87 -17.35
C PHE A 161 -25.65 12.05 -17.52
N GLN A 162 -24.66 11.91 -18.39
CA GLN A 162 -23.72 12.98 -18.77
C GLN A 162 -24.45 14.16 -19.40
N GLU A 163 -25.33 13.92 -20.37
CA GLU A 163 -26.21 14.91 -20.99
C GLU A 163 -27.15 15.59 -19.96
N THR A 164 -27.58 14.84 -18.93
CA THR A 164 -28.39 15.40 -17.83
C THR A 164 -27.56 16.33 -16.95
N ILE A 165 -26.32 15.95 -16.62
CA ILE A 165 -25.39 16.80 -15.87
C ILE A 165 -25.08 18.06 -16.68
N GLU A 166 -24.74 17.93 -17.96
CA GLU A 166 -24.49 19.07 -18.86
C GLU A 166 -25.69 20.01 -18.94
N ARG A 167 -26.92 19.47 -19.03
CA ARG A 167 -28.14 20.28 -19.03
C ARG A 167 -28.35 21.01 -17.69
N ILE A 168 -28.14 20.33 -16.55
CA ILE A 168 -28.23 20.96 -15.23
C ILE A 168 -27.19 22.09 -15.10
N SER A 169 -25.99 21.86 -15.62
CA SER A 169 -24.91 22.86 -15.63
C SER A 169 -25.17 24.03 -16.60
N ALA A 170 -25.92 23.79 -17.69
CA ALA A 170 -26.25 24.79 -18.71
C ALA A 170 -27.55 25.56 -18.42
N GLU A 171 -28.42 25.06 -17.55
CA GLU A 171 -29.63 25.75 -17.11
C GLU A 171 -29.25 27.00 -16.31
N SER A 172 -29.58 28.18 -16.85
CA SER A 172 -29.48 29.43 -16.08
C SER A 172 -30.46 29.35 -14.89
N PRO A 173 -30.01 29.60 -13.66
CA PRO A 173 -30.87 29.49 -12.49
C PRO A 173 -32.07 30.41 -12.62
N THR A 174 -33.27 29.86 -12.46
CA THR A 174 -34.47 30.68 -12.26
C THR A 174 -34.49 31.08 -10.79
N ALA A 175 -34.21 32.35 -10.52
CA ALA A 175 -34.31 32.92 -9.18
C ALA A 175 -35.79 33.04 -8.80
N ASN A 176 -36.14 32.51 -7.63
CA ASN A 176 -37.28 33.05 -6.89
C ASN A 176 -36.82 34.34 -6.19
N ASP A 177 -37.74 35.26 -5.89
CA ASP A 177 -37.43 36.57 -5.28
C ASP A 177 -36.71 36.51 -3.89
N GLU A 178 -36.48 35.31 -3.35
CA GLU A 178 -35.90 35.05 -2.01
C GLU A 178 -34.60 34.20 -2.01
N GLU A 179 -34.11 33.68 -3.15
CA GLU A 179 -32.90 32.83 -3.19
C GLU A 179 -31.61 33.62 -3.50
N THR A 180 -30.52 33.36 -2.76
CA THR A 180 -29.20 33.94 -3.05
C THR A 180 -28.47 33.18 -4.17
N GLU A 181 -27.46 33.80 -4.81
CA GLU A 181 -26.61 33.13 -5.81
C GLU A 181 -25.92 31.87 -5.25
N GLN A 182 -25.68 31.84 -3.94
CA GLN A 182 -25.07 30.70 -3.24
C GLN A 182 -26.06 29.54 -3.09
N ASP A 183 -27.31 29.80 -2.69
CA ASP A 183 -28.38 28.79 -2.58
C ASP A 183 -28.66 28.12 -3.93
N ILE A 184 -28.62 28.93 -4.98
CA ILE A 184 -28.76 28.52 -6.37
C ILE A 184 -27.63 27.57 -6.80
N SER A 185 -26.38 27.94 -6.48
CA SER A 185 -25.20 27.13 -6.78
C SER A 185 -25.24 25.79 -6.04
N GLU A 186 -25.54 25.82 -4.75
CA GLU A 186 -25.61 24.61 -3.89
C GLU A 186 -26.72 23.66 -4.35
N ARG A 187 -27.92 24.16 -4.66
CA ARG A 187 -29.00 23.35 -5.24
C ARG A 187 -28.61 22.70 -6.57
N THR A 188 -27.86 23.41 -7.39
CA THR A 188 -27.40 22.93 -8.70
C THR A 188 -26.35 21.83 -8.53
N GLN A 189 -25.37 22.04 -7.63
CA GLN A 189 -24.38 21.03 -7.26
C GLN A 189 -25.01 19.78 -6.64
N ASN A 190 -26.00 19.92 -5.76
CA ASN A 190 -26.70 18.78 -5.16
C ASN A 190 -27.46 17.95 -6.21
N LYS A 191 -28.12 18.61 -7.18
CA LYS A 191 -28.75 17.91 -8.32
C LYS A 191 -27.73 17.15 -9.19
N ILE A 192 -26.54 17.72 -9.41
CA ILE A 192 -25.46 17.05 -10.15
C ILE A 192 -25.00 15.82 -9.37
N LYS A 193 -24.72 15.96 -8.07
CA LYS A 193 -24.33 14.85 -7.18
C LYS A 193 -25.35 13.71 -7.14
N ASP A 194 -26.64 14.02 -7.16
CA ASP A 194 -27.70 13.00 -7.23
C ASP A 194 -27.64 12.19 -8.53
N VAL A 195 -27.41 12.88 -9.66
CA VAL A 195 -27.29 12.24 -10.98
C VAL A 195 -26.00 11.42 -11.08
N GLU A 196 -24.89 11.92 -10.53
CA GLU A 196 -23.62 11.20 -10.45
C GLU A 196 -23.75 9.93 -9.58
N SER A 197 -24.40 10.04 -8.42
CA SER A 197 -24.67 8.90 -7.54
C SER A 197 -25.54 7.84 -8.23
N ALA A 198 -26.56 8.27 -8.97
CA ALA A 198 -27.40 7.37 -9.77
C ALA A 198 -26.65 6.71 -10.94
N LEU A 199 -25.74 7.46 -11.58
CA LEU A 199 -24.84 6.94 -12.62
C LEU A 199 -23.92 5.86 -12.04
N LEU A 200 -23.26 6.12 -10.92
CA LEU A 200 -22.37 5.17 -10.24
C LEU A 200 -23.09 3.90 -9.82
N ALA A 201 -24.27 4.01 -9.21
CA ALA A 201 -25.07 2.85 -8.83
C ALA A 201 -25.41 1.97 -10.06
N LYS A 202 -25.66 2.57 -11.22
CA LYS A 202 -25.92 1.83 -12.47
C LYS A 202 -24.65 1.22 -13.08
N LEU A 203 -23.51 1.90 -12.98
CA LEU A 203 -22.23 1.38 -13.43
C LEU A 203 -21.82 0.16 -12.61
N VAL A 204 -21.95 0.20 -11.28
CA VAL A 204 -21.61 -0.91 -10.37
C VAL A 204 -22.49 -2.14 -10.61
N SER A 205 -23.79 -1.92 -10.90
CA SER A 205 -24.75 -3.00 -11.15
C SER A 205 -24.83 -3.44 -12.61
N ASP A 206 -23.86 -3.08 -13.47
CA ASP A 206 -23.91 -3.45 -14.89
C ASP A 206 -23.73 -4.97 -15.07
N ASP A 207 -24.58 -5.60 -15.89
CA ASP A 207 -24.49 -7.03 -16.25
C ASP A 207 -23.13 -7.41 -16.87
N TYR A 208 -22.35 -6.45 -17.35
CA TYR A 208 -20.96 -6.66 -17.77
C TYR A 208 -20.15 -7.38 -16.68
N TRP A 209 -20.27 -6.97 -15.40
CA TRP A 209 -19.47 -7.49 -14.28
C TRP A 209 -19.78 -8.95 -13.90
N ASP A 210 -20.94 -9.45 -14.34
CA ASP A 210 -21.36 -10.82 -14.08
C ASP A 210 -20.78 -11.81 -15.09
N ARG A 211 -20.15 -11.33 -16.17
CA ARG A 211 -19.73 -12.20 -17.27
C ARG A 211 -18.52 -13.04 -16.91
N LEU A 212 -18.53 -14.29 -17.33
CA LEU A 212 -17.40 -15.19 -17.11
C LEU A 212 -16.16 -14.76 -17.91
N TRP A 213 -16.36 -14.34 -19.17
CA TRP A 213 -15.24 -14.03 -20.06
C TRP A 213 -14.44 -12.80 -19.66
N ILE A 214 -15.08 -11.82 -19.00
CA ILE A 214 -14.36 -10.60 -18.58
C ILE A 214 -13.25 -10.90 -17.57
N ILE A 215 -13.36 -12.01 -16.83
CA ILE A 215 -12.34 -12.45 -15.88
C ILE A 215 -11.02 -12.73 -16.62
N GLN A 216 -11.08 -13.33 -17.82
CA GLN A 216 -9.90 -13.51 -18.67
C GLN A 216 -9.50 -12.22 -19.40
N GLU A 217 -10.47 -11.46 -19.88
CA GLU A 217 -10.21 -10.27 -20.70
C GLU A 217 -9.51 -9.17 -19.89
N ILE A 218 -9.92 -8.95 -18.64
CA ILE A 218 -9.30 -7.94 -17.77
C ILE A 218 -8.25 -8.51 -16.83
N GLY A 219 -8.28 -9.80 -16.51
CA GLY A 219 -7.35 -10.46 -15.58
C GLY A 219 -5.93 -10.66 -16.09
N GLN A 220 -5.74 -10.51 -17.40
CA GLN A 220 -4.46 -10.81 -18.06
C GLN A 220 -3.57 -9.58 -18.25
N ASN A 221 -4.08 -8.36 -18.09
CA ASN A 221 -3.33 -7.13 -18.34
C ASN A 221 -3.36 -6.23 -17.11
N ASP A 222 -2.29 -5.50 -16.81
CA ASP A 222 -2.28 -4.58 -15.67
C ASP A 222 -2.88 -3.21 -16.01
N GLU A 223 -2.77 -2.78 -17.27
CA GLU A 223 -3.26 -1.50 -17.77
C GLU A 223 -4.70 -1.58 -18.31
N LYS A 224 -5.63 -0.90 -17.65
CA LYS A 224 -7.07 -1.01 -17.90
C LYS A 224 -7.75 0.36 -17.92
N LYS A 225 -8.63 0.57 -18.89
CA LYS A 225 -9.40 1.81 -19.04
C LYS A 225 -10.88 1.50 -19.15
N VAL A 226 -11.68 2.06 -18.24
CA VAL A 226 -13.14 1.87 -18.20
C VAL A 226 -13.81 3.01 -18.96
N CYS A 227 -14.52 2.65 -20.03
CA CYS A 227 -15.18 3.55 -20.97
C CYS A 227 -16.69 3.38 -20.91
N PHE A 228 -17.43 4.48 -20.74
CA PHE A 228 -18.89 4.48 -20.62
C PHE A 228 -19.48 5.81 -21.09
N GLY A 229 -20.62 5.75 -21.79
CA GLY A 229 -21.24 6.92 -22.38
C GLY A 229 -20.29 7.61 -23.38
N THR A 230 -19.86 8.83 -23.08
CA THR A 230 -18.92 9.62 -23.88
C THR A 230 -17.56 9.82 -23.21
N THR A 231 -17.32 9.25 -22.03
CA THR A 231 -16.08 9.45 -21.24
C THR A 231 -15.36 8.14 -20.91
N SER A 232 -14.22 8.26 -20.23
CA SER A 232 -13.41 7.15 -19.75
C SER A 232 -12.60 7.51 -18.51
N MET A 233 -12.18 6.50 -17.74
CA MET A 233 -11.28 6.64 -16.59
C MET A 233 -10.37 5.41 -16.47
N SER A 234 -9.25 5.54 -15.74
CA SER A 234 -8.41 4.39 -15.38
C SER A 234 -9.18 3.42 -14.49
N TRP A 235 -8.77 2.15 -14.48
CA TRP A 235 -9.36 1.15 -13.57
C TRP A 235 -9.22 1.54 -12.11
N GLU A 236 -8.05 2.03 -11.70
CA GLU A 236 -7.81 2.48 -10.33
C GLU A 236 -8.74 3.61 -9.92
N ASN A 237 -8.89 4.65 -10.75
CA ASN A 237 -9.81 5.75 -10.48
C ASN A 237 -11.27 5.27 -10.45
N PHE A 238 -11.64 4.34 -11.32
CA PHE A 238 -12.97 3.73 -11.31
C PHE A 238 -13.24 2.99 -10.00
N ILE A 239 -12.30 2.13 -9.56
CA ILE A 239 -12.42 1.39 -8.30
C ILE A 239 -12.42 2.33 -7.10
N HIS A 240 -11.52 3.33 -7.06
CA HIS A 240 -11.47 4.34 -6.02
C HIS A 240 -12.81 5.09 -5.89
N THR A 241 -13.37 5.53 -7.02
CA THR A 241 -14.67 6.20 -7.08
C THR A 241 -15.79 5.27 -6.58
N VAL A 242 -15.80 4.01 -7.01
CA VAL A 242 -16.79 3.03 -6.53
C VAL A 242 -16.69 2.82 -5.01
N THR A 243 -15.48 2.67 -4.47
CA THR A 243 -15.23 2.46 -3.04
C THR A 243 -15.67 3.65 -2.19
N HIS A 244 -15.35 4.88 -2.60
CA HIS A 244 -15.72 6.10 -1.87
C HIS A 244 -17.22 6.39 -1.88
N HIS A 245 -17.93 5.94 -2.91
CA HIS A 245 -19.35 6.28 -3.11
C HIS A 245 -20.35 5.21 -2.64
N SER A 246 -19.95 4.12 -1.95
CA SER A 246 -20.93 3.05 -1.73
C SER A 246 -20.97 2.24 -0.43
N HIS A 247 -22.23 2.08 0.02
CA HIS A 247 -22.79 1.02 0.86
C HIS A 247 -22.90 -0.36 0.14
N PHE A 248 -22.06 -0.67 -0.85
CA PHE A 248 -22.18 -1.89 -1.67
C PHE A 248 -21.27 -3.01 -1.13
N ASN A 249 -21.86 -4.18 -0.85
CA ASN A 249 -21.25 -5.34 -0.16
C ASN A 249 -20.17 -6.11 -0.98
N GLY A 250 -19.18 -5.43 -1.54
CA GLY A 250 -18.05 -6.08 -2.23
C GLY A 250 -18.43 -6.88 -3.49
N GLU A 251 -19.55 -6.55 -4.14
CA GLU A 251 -20.01 -7.18 -5.39
C GLU A 251 -19.61 -6.38 -6.65
N GLY A 252 -19.88 -6.91 -7.84
CA GLY A 252 -19.62 -6.24 -9.12
C GLY A 252 -18.12 -6.00 -9.40
N PRO A 253 -17.68 -4.77 -9.74
CA PRO A 253 -16.29 -4.48 -10.07
C PRO A 253 -15.34 -4.63 -8.87
N LEU A 254 -15.79 -4.41 -7.63
CA LEU A 254 -14.96 -4.58 -6.42
C LEU A 254 -14.58 -6.04 -6.18
N ARG A 255 -15.51 -6.97 -6.43
CA ARG A 255 -15.23 -8.42 -6.38
C ARG A 255 -14.10 -8.76 -7.35
N LEU A 256 -14.18 -8.22 -8.56
CA LEU A 256 -13.21 -8.51 -9.61
C LEU A 256 -11.86 -7.86 -9.30
N ASP A 257 -11.83 -6.63 -8.80
CA ASP A 257 -10.63 -5.96 -8.32
C ASP A 257 -9.90 -6.74 -7.22
N ARG A 258 -10.64 -7.27 -6.24
CA ARG A 258 -10.09 -8.18 -5.22
C ARG A 258 -9.46 -9.43 -5.86
N HIS A 259 -10.14 -10.06 -6.81
CA HIS A 259 -9.56 -11.21 -7.52
C HIS A 259 -8.30 -10.87 -8.34
N LEU A 260 -8.24 -9.68 -8.94
CA LEU A 260 -7.06 -9.20 -9.65
C LEU A 260 -5.87 -9.03 -8.70
N LYS A 261 -6.12 -8.47 -7.51
CA LYS A 261 -5.11 -8.30 -6.46
C LYS A 261 -4.64 -9.63 -5.88
N GLU A 262 -5.54 -10.60 -5.75
CA GLU A 262 -5.24 -11.95 -5.26
C GLU A 262 -4.72 -12.92 -6.34
N LYS A 263 -4.33 -12.43 -7.53
CA LYS A 263 -3.96 -13.27 -8.68
C LYS A 263 -2.89 -14.31 -8.35
N TYR A 264 -1.90 -13.94 -7.55
CA TYR A 264 -0.72 -14.76 -7.26
C TYR A 264 -0.76 -15.46 -5.88
N THR A 265 -1.80 -15.25 -5.06
CA THR A 265 -1.92 -15.83 -3.71
C THR A 265 -2.61 -17.20 -3.67
N GLY A 266 -2.48 -18.01 -4.74
CA GLY A 266 -3.11 -19.33 -4.86
C GLY A 266 -4.60 -19.32 -5.23
N SER A 267 -5.17 -18.14 -5.51
CA SER A 267 -6.60 -17.96 -5.84
C SER A 267 -6.99 -18.44 -7.25
N HIS A 268 -6.02 -18.67 -8.12
CA HIS A 268 -6.22 -19.02 -9.54
C HIS A 268 -5.99 -20.51 -9.85
N THR A 269 -6.25 -21.42 -8.92
CA THR A 269 -6.37 -22.84 -9.28
C THR A 269 -7.69 -23.09 -10.01
N LEU A 270 -7.72 -24.05 -10.94
CA LEU A 270 -8.90 -24.43 -11.69
C LEU A 270 -10.04 -24.79 -10.74
N ARG A 271 -9.72 -25.46 -9.63
CA ARG A 271 -10.66 -25.78 -8.56
C ARG A 271 -11.31 -24.51 -7.99
N ARG A 272 -10.49 -23.55 -7.54
CA ARG A 272 -10.98 -22.33 -6.87
C ARG A 272 -11.77 -21.45 -7.83
N LEU A 273 -11.28 -21.28 -9.07
CA LEU A 273 -11.99 -20.56 -10.13
C LEU A 273 -13.37 -21.17 -10.44
N LEU A 274 -13.47 -22.50 -10.53
CA LEU A 274 -14.75 -23.20 -10.74
C LEU A 274 -15.74 -23.01 -9.58
N VAL A 275 -15.23 -22.92 -8.35
CA VAL A 275 -16.05 -22.72 -7.14
C VAL A 275 -16.53 -21.28 -7.02
N GLU A 276 -15.62 -20.31 -7.15
CA GLU A 276 -15.87 -18.88 -6.92
C GLU A 276 -16.68 -18.24 -8.04
N HIS A 277 -16.41 -18.63 -9.29
CA HIS A 277 -17.12 -18.10 -10.47
C HIS A 277 -18.31 -18.95 -10.91
N ARG A 278 -18.78 -19.86 -10.04
CA ARG A 278 -19.94 -20.73 -10.34
C ARG A 278 -21.18 -19.95 -10.78
N LEU A 279 -21.36 -18.72 -10.28
CA LEU A 279 -22.49 -17.85 -10.61
C LEU A 279 -22.27 -16.95 -11.84
N ALA A 280 -21.04 -16.83 -12.36
CA ALA A 280 -20.73 -15.93 -13.47
C ALA A 280 -21.46 -16.34 -14.77
N LYS A 281 -22.13 -15.41 -15.43
CA LYS A 281 -23.00 -15.66 -16.59
C LYS A 281 -22.17 -15.93 -17.86
N CYS A 282 -22.57 -16.93 -18.65
CA CYS A 282 -22.03 -17.21 -19.98
C CYS A 282 -23.15 -17.68 -20.92
N LYS A 283 -22.99 -17.47 -22.22
CA LYS A 283 -24.00 -17.86 -23.22
C LYS A 283 -23.89 -19.34 -23.59
N ASP A 284 -22.68 -19.82 -23.86
CA ASP A 284 -22.39 -21.24 -24.05
C ASP A 284 -22.00 -21.85 -22.69
N ARG A 285 -22.68 -22.92 -22.27
CA ARG A 285 -22.38 -23.58 -20.99
C ARG A 285 -20.98 -24.18 -20.96
N LYS A 286 -20.37 -24.49 -22.11
CA LYS A 286 -18.99 -24.98 -22.21
C LYS A 286 -17.99 -23.98 -21.61
N ASP A 287 -18.32 -22.70 -21.69
CA ASP A 287 -17.47 -21.61 -21.20
C ASP A 287 -17.29 -21.69 -19.69
N LYS A 288 -18.23 -22.27 -18.92
CA LYS A 288 -18.09 -22.49 -17.47
C LYS A 288 -16.83 -23.26 -17.07
N VAL A 289 -16.24 -24.01 -18.01
CA VAL A 289 -14.95 -24.68 -17.85
C VAL A 289 -13.91 -24.00 -18.74
N TYR A 290 -14.16 -23.87 -20.04
CA TYR A 290 -13.16 -23.37 -21.00
C TYR A 290 -12.75 -21.91 -20.74
N GLY A 291 -13.68 -21.10 -20.24
CA GLY A 291 -13.47 -19.71 -19.83
C GLY A 291 -12.76 -19.56 -18.48
N LEU A 292 -12.42 -20.65 -17.77
CA LEU A 292 -11.65 -20.60 -16.52
C LEU A 292 -10.33 -21.38 -16.60
N VAL A 293 -10.28 -22.46 -17.39
CA VAL A 293 -9.09 -23.29 -17.58
C VAL A 293 -7.89 -22.50 -18.12
N VAL A 294 -8.10 -21.54 -19.02
CA VAL A 294 -7.01 -20.72 -19.58
C VAL A 294 -6.47 -19.69 -18.58
N LEU A 295 -7.27 -19.37 -17.55
CA LEU A 295 -6.89 -18.46 -16.46
C LEU A 295 -6.22 -19.22 -15.30
N ALA A 296 -6.50 -20.50 -15.17
CA ALA A 296 -6.03 -21.32 -14.08
C ALA A 296 -4.52 -21.57 -14.17
N ALA A 297 -3.77 -21.27 -13.11
CA ALA A 297 -2.33 -21.53 -13.01
C ALA A 297 -1.99 -23.03 -13.18
N ASP A 298 -2.95 -23.91 -12.86
CA ASP A 298 -2.87 -25.37 -13.00
C ASP A 298 -3.66 -25.92 -14.21
N GLY A 299 -4.16 -25.06 -15.10
CA GLY A 299 -5.01 -25.42 -16.24
C GLY A 299 -4.29 -25.73 -17.56
N HIS A 300 -2.97 -25.58 -17.61
CA HIS A 300 -2.18 -25.79 -18.83
C HIS A 300 -2.27 -27.24 -19.36
N GLY A 301 -2.40 -27.37 -20.69
CA GLY A 301 -2.52 -28.67 -21.37
C GLY A 301 -3.93 -29.27 -21.41
N PHE A 302 -4.97 -28.54 -20.97
CA PHE A 302 -6.35 -29.01 -21.02
C PHE A 302 -6.88 -29.17 -22.47
N PRO A 303 -7.58 -30.27 -22.82
CA PRO A 303 -7.98 -30.58 -24.19
C PRO A 303 -9.27 -29.85 -24.64
N MET A 304 -9.21 -28.53 -24.80
CA MET A 304 -10.34 -27.69 -25.25
C MET A 304 -10.76 -28.00 -26.70
N ASP A 305 -12.04 -28.34 -26.90
CA ASP A 305 -12.64 -28.50 -28.23
C ASP A 305 -14.15 -28.21 -28.18
N TYR A 306 -14.58 -27.10 -28.79
CA TYR A 306 -16.00 -26.69 -28.81
C TYR A 306 -16.90 -27.65 -29.60
N ARG A 307 -16.37 -28.65 -30.31
CA ARG A 307 -17.16 -29.71 -30.97
C ARG A 307 -17.63 -30.79 -29.98
N LYS A 308 -16.99 -30.91 -28.81
CA LYS A 308 -17.34 -31.89 -27.78
C LYS A 308 -18.69 -31.59 -27.14
N SER A 309 -19.40 -32.64 -26.75
CA SER A 309 -20.60 -32.57 -25.92
C SER A 309 -20.27 -32.15 -24.49
N LEU A 310 -21.27 -31.66 -23.74
CA LEU A 310 -21.10 -31.24 -22.34
C LEU A 310 -20.63 -32.41 -21.44
N MET A 311 -21.00 -33.65 -21.77
CA MET A 311 -20.56 -34.85 -21.05
C MET A 311 -19.09 -35.20 -21.31
N GLU A 312 -18.64 -35.04 -22.56
CA GLU A 312 -17.22 -35.22 -22.90
C GLU A 312 -16.36 -34.19 -22.19
N ILE A 313 -16.83 -32.93 -22.09
CA ILE A 313 -16.14 -31.86 -21.34
C ILE A 313 -16.10 -32.17 -19.85
N TRP A 314 -17.22 -32.59 -19.26
CA TRP A 314 -17.25 -33.03 -17.85
C TRP A 314 -16.24 -34.16 -17.61
N THR A 315 -16.19 -35.14 -18.51
CA THR A 315 -15.25 -36.28 -18.43
C THR A 315 -13.80 -35.83 -18.54
N ASP A 316 -13.50 -34.92 -19.48
CA ASP A 316 -12.17 -34.35 -19.66
C ASP A 316 -11.72 -33.56 -18.43
N THR A 317 -12.61 -32.76 -17.82
CA THR A 317 -12.30 -32.02 -16.59
C THR A 317 -12.00 -32.95 -15.43
N MET A 318 -12.84 -33.96 -15.19
CA MET A 318 -12.60 -34.93 -14.12
C MET A 318 -11.30 -35.73 -14.32
N ARG A 319 -11.01 -36.14 -15.57
CA ARG A 319 -9.75 -36.85 -15.90
C ARG A 319 -8.53 -35.96 -15.77
N PHE A 320 -8.61 -34.71 -16.22
CA PHE A 320 -7.53 -33.74 -16.13
C PHE A 320 -7.18 -33.45 -14.66
N MET A 321 -8.19 -33.13 -13.84
CA MET A 321 -8.00 -32.91 -12.40
C MET A 321 -7.42 -34.14 -11.70
N ASN A 322 -7.90 -35.35 -12.04
CA ASN A 322 -7.37 -36.60 -11.47
C ASN A 322 -5.90 -36.85 -11.86
N ALA A 323 -5.58 -36.72 -13.15
CA ALA A 323 -4.23 -36.97 -13.67
C ALA A 323 -3.19 -35.99 -13.12
N ARG A 324 -3.63 -34.80 -12.73
CA ARG A 324 -2.79 -33.72 -12.18
C ARG A 324 -2.87 -33.60 -10.65
N GLN A 325 -3.55 -34.53 -9.97
CA GLN A 325 -3.72 -34.54 -8.50
C GLN A 325 -4.36 -33.24 -7.94
N LEU A 326 -5.28 -32.62 -8.67
CA LEU A 326 -5.93 -31.35 -8.30
C LEU A 326 -7.13 -31.49 -7.34
N PHE A 327 -7.34 -32.69 -6.78
CA PHE A 327 -8.35 -32.94 -5.75
C PHE A 327 -7.74 -32.79 -4.36
N HIS A 328 -8.54 -32.35 -3.39
CA HIS A 328 -8.08 -32.10 -2.04
C HIS A 328 -7.55 -33.41 -1.40
N PRO A 329 -6.28 -33.46 -0.94
CA PRO A 329 -5.62 -34.73 -0.56
C PRO A 329 -6.17 -35.36 0.72
N THR A 330 -6.92 -34.62 1.54
CA THR A 330 -7.45 -35.09 2.84
C THR A 330 -8.95 -35.43 2.86
N SER A 331 -9.67 -35.31 1.72
CA SER A 331 -11.13 -35.57 1.69
C SER A 331 -11.52 -36.62 0.65
N GLU A 332 -11.99 -37.78 1.12
CA GLU A 332 -12.53 -38.86 0.26
C GLU A 332 -13.80 -38.43 -0.52
N SER A 333 -14.49 -37.35 -0.11
CA SER A 333 -15.69 -36.85 -0.78
C SER A 333 -15.42 -35.81 -1.87
N ASP A 334 -14.21 -35.22 -1.93
CA ASP A 334 -13.92 -34.05 -2.78
C ASP A 334 -14.09 -34.35 -4.28
N ILE A 335 -13.72 -35.56 -4.73
CA ILE A 335 -13.97 -36.00 -6.12
C ILE A 335 -15.47 -35.98 -6.44
N MET A 336 -16.32 -36.39 -5.50
CA MET A 336 -17.77 -36.43 -5.68
C MET A 336 -18.38 -35.02 -5.62
N ASP A 337 -17.88 -34.16 -4.75
CA ASP A 337 -18.35 -32.79 -4.59
C ASP A 337 -17.96 -31.92 -5.80
N MET A 338 -16.72 -32.03 -6.28
CA MET A 338 -16.26 -31.39 -7.52
C MET A 338 -16.97 -31.97 -8.74
N GLY A 339 -17.16 -33.29 -8.81
CA GLY A 339 -17.93 -33.93 -9.86
C GLY A 339 -19.37 -33.42 -9.94
N ARG A 340 -20.02 -33.19 -8.79
CA ARG A 340 -21.36 -32.57 -8.71
C ARG A 340 -21.34 -31.10 -9.10
N LEU A 341 -20.35 -30.32 -8.67
CA LEU A 341 -20.18 -28.92 -9.05
C LEU A 341 -20.03 -28.77 -10.56
N ILE A 342 -19.04 -29.45 -11.17
CA ILE A 342 -18.78 -29.37 -12.62
C ILE A 342 -19.99 -29.86 -13.41
N LYS A 343 -20.69 -30.89 -12.92
CA LYS A 343 -21.96 -31.33 -13.52
C LYS A 343 -23.01 -30.22 -13.47
N SER A 344 -23.18 -29.54 -12.34
CA SER A 344 -24.15 -28.45 -12.20
C SER A 344 -23.82 -27.23 -13.06
N LEU A 345 -22.52 -26.98 -13.32
CA LEU A 345 -22.06 -25.91 -14.19
C LEU A 345 -22.34 -26.20 -15.66
N LEU A 346 -22.15 -27.46 -16.10
CA LEU A 346 -22.30 -27.86 -17.49
C LEU A 346 -23.74 -28.33 -17.82
N MET A 347 -24.44 -28.98 -16.90
CA MET A 347 -25.68 -29.74 -17.13
C MET A 347 -26.79 -29.37 -16.14
N GLU A 348 -28.07 -29.51 -16.53
CA GLU A 348 -29.20 -29.21 -15.64
C GLU A 348 -29.37 -30.23 -14.50
N PRO A 349 -29.89 -29.83 -13.32
CA PRO A 349 -30.03 -30.70 -12.14
C PRO A 349 -30.79 -32.00 -12.38
N HIS A 350 -31.71 -32.02 -13.37
CA HIS A 350 -32.56 -33.16 -13.70
C HIS A 350 -32.09 -33.98 -14.92
N SER A 351 -30.91 -33.70 -15.46
CA SER A 351 -30.34 -34.47 -16.57
C SER A 351 -29.82 -35.84 -16.10
N SER A 352 -30.52 -36.92 -16.50
CA SER A 352 -30.13 -38.31 -16.25
C SER A 352 -28.93 -38.70 -17.11
N PRO A 353 -27.81 -39.19 -16.53
CA PRO A 353 -26.64 -39.65 -17.30
C PRO A 353 -26.95 -40.80 -18.27
N LEU A 354 -28.06 -41.53 -18.05
CA LEU A 354 -28.39 -42.75 -18.77
C LEU A 354 -29.00 -42.53 -20.17
N GLN A 355 -29.35 -41.31 -20.56
CA GLN A 355 -29.95 -41.04 -21.88
C GLN A 355 -28.93 -40.67 -22.97
N GLN A 356 -27.63 -40.56 -22.66
CA GLN A 356 -26.58 -40.27 -23.65
C GLN A 356 -25.56 -41.42 -23.86
N VAL A 357 -25.66 -42.53 -23.11
CA VAL A 357 -24.77 -43.71 -23.23
C VAL A 357 -25.23 -44.65 -24.36
N GLY A 358 -25.42 -44.08 -25.55
CA GLY A 358 -25.93 -44.78 -26.72
C GLY A 358 -24.88 -45.02 -27.81
N ARG A 359 -23.59 -45.23 -27.48
CA ARG A 359 -22.63 -45.82 -28.45
C ARG A 359 -21.69 -46.81 -27.77
N LEU A 360 -21.70 -48.01 -28.34
CA LEU A 360 -21.07 -49.24 -27.88
C LEU A 360 -19.56 -49.10 -27.69
N TYR A 361 -19.09 -49.43 -26.48
CA TYR A 361 -17.71 -49.76 -26.18
C TYR A 361 -17.42 -51.18 -26.71
N GLU A 362 -16.51 -51.31 -27.67
CA GLU A 362 -15.93 -52.61 -28.02
C GLU A 362 -14.78 -52.93 -27.06
N ALA A 363 -14.90 -54.05 -26.37
CA ALA A 363 -13.90 -54.55 -25.44
C ALA A 363 -12.62 -54.96 -26.19
N LYS A 364 -11.48 -54.41 -25.78
CA LYS A 364 -10.17 -55.05 -26.01
C LYS A 364 -9.68 -55.69 -24.72
N THR A 365 -9.30 -56.95 -24.86
CA THR A 365 -8.80 -57.86 -23.83
C THR A 365 -7.47 -57.41 -23.22
N ASP A 366 -7.49 -57.27 -21.89
CA ASP A 366 -6.34 -57.31 -20.97
C ASP A 366 -5.84 -58.79 -20.82
N PRO A 367 -4.72 -59.17 -20.15
CA PRO A 367 -3.74 -58.36 -19.41
C PRO A 367 -2.25 -58.77 -19.56
N LYS A 368 -1.34 -57.90 -19.10
CA LYS A 368 -0.17 -58.34 -18.33
C LYS A 368 0.16 -57.35 -17.21
N LEU A 369 -0.12 -57.77 -15.98
CA LEU A 369 0.61 -57.32 -14.80
C LEU A 369 2.11 -57.62 -14.98
N ILE A 370 2.95 -56.63 -14.67
CA ILE A 370 4.28 -56.88 -14.12
C ILE A 370 4.34 -56.15 -12.78
N ILE A 371 4.45 -56.96 -11.72
CA ILE A 371 4.85 -56.54 -10.39
C ILE A 371 6.36 -56.76 -10.35
N GLU A 372 7.14 -55.70 -10.18
CA GLU A 372 8.46 -55.82 -9.55
C GLU A 372 8.62 -54.70 -8.51
N ARG A 373 8.57 -55.13 -7.24
CA ARG A 373 9.28 -54.48 -6.15
C ARG A 373 10.71 -55.00 -6.24
N ASP A 374 11.69 -54.12 -6.42
CA ASP A 374 13.00 -54.37 -5.80
C ASP A 374 13.77 -53.08 -5.55
N HIS A 375 14.24 -52.97 -4.31
CA HIS A 375 15.17 -51.97 -3.84
C HIS A 375 16.58 -52.31 -4.34
N VAL A 376 17.39 -51.28 -4.65
CA VAL A 376 18.84 -51.35 -4.87
C VAL A 376 19.29 -52.04 -6.18
N SER A 377 19.53 -51.26 -7.24
CA SER A 377 20.39 -51.71 -8.34
C SER A 377 21.84 -51.25 -8.11
N ASN A 378 22.71 -52.22 -7.80
CA ASN A 378 24.17 -52.13 -7.84
C ASN A 378 24.65 -51.79 -9.27
N ASN A 379 24.92 -50.52 -9.57
CA ASN A 379 25.70 -50.15 -10.75
C ASN A 379 27.17 -49.97 -10.37
N ALA A 380 28.06 -50.75 -10.99
CA ALA A 380 29.48 -50.86 -10.64
C ALA A 380 30.37 -49.72 -11.17
N ASP A 381 29.78 -48.70 -11.81
CA ASP A 381 30.49 -47.53 -12.36
C ASP A 381 30.09 -46.19 -11.71
N VAL A 382 29.59 -46.21 -10.46
CA VAL A 382 29.19 -44.98 -9.74
C VAL A 382 29.94 -44.86 -8.41
N PHE A 383 30.80 -43.84 -8.30
CA PHE A 383 31.39 -43.42 -7.02
C PHE A 383 30.48 -42.39 -6.33
N PRO A 384 30.05 -42.61 -5.07
CA PRO A 384 29.35 -41.58 -4.32
C PRO A 384 30.35 -40.55 -3.79
N VAL A 385 30.23 -39.32 -4.30
CA VAL A 385 30.81 -38.12 -3.69
C VAL A 385 29.69 -37.42 -2.94
N LYS A 386 29.90 -37.10 -1.66
CA LYS A 386 29.01 -36.20 -0.93
C LYS A 386 29.28 -34.78 -1.40
N SER A 387 28.35 -34.22 -2.15
CA SER A 387 28.21 -32.78 -2.37
C SER A 387 26.95 -32.29 -1.65
N TYR A 388 27.00 -31.07 -1.12
CA TYR A 388 25.83 -30.33 -0.70
C TYR A 388 25.31 -29.56 -1.93
N VAL A 389 24.04 -29.76 -2.28
CA VAL A 389 23.38 -29.04 -3.37
C VAL A 389 22.86 -27.73 -2.80
N LEU A 390 23.50 -26.62 -3.16
CA LEU A 390 23.09 -25.23 -2.83
C LEU A 390 21.88 -24.76 -3.65
N GLY A 391 21.04 -25.69 -4.12
CA GLY A 391 20.02 -25.47 -5.14
C GLY A 391 20.43 -26.04 -6.51
N SER A 392 19.45 -26.55 -7.26
CA SER A 392 19.62 -27.04 -8.62
C SER A 392 18.74 -26.20 -9.53
N ILE A 393 19.30 -25.68 -10.62
CA ILE A 393 18.48 -25.21 -11.74
C ILE A 393 17.85 -26.46 -12.36
N VAL A 394 16.66 -26.81 -11.89
CA VAL A 394 15.88 -27.98 -12.35
C VAL A 394 15.39 -27.81 -13.79
N HIS A 395 15.20 -26.57 -14.24
CA HIS A 395 14.80 -26.26 -15.60
C HIS A 395 15.24 -24.85 -16.01
N VAL A 396 15.81 -24.71 -17.21
CA VAL A 396 16.11 -23.40 -17.83
C VAL A 396 15.06 -23.15 -18.90
N GLY A 397 14.31 -22.06 -18.77
CA GLY A 397 13.27 -21.71 -19.71
C GLY A 397 13.78 -21.32 -21.09
N PRO A 398 12.92 -21.37 -22.12
CA PRO A 398 13.25 -20.88 -23.45
C PRO A 398 13.60 -19.38 -23.39
N PRO A 399 14.50 -18.88 -24.28
CA PRO A 399 14.83 -17.46 -24.33
C PRO A 399 13.59 -16.58 -24.48
N ALA A 400 13.55 -15.39 -23.88
CA ALA A 400 12.39 -14.49 -23.96
C ALA A 400 11.95 -14.20 -25.41
N ARG A 401 12.89 -14.11 -26.37
CA ARG A 401 12.57 -13.98 -27.80
C ARG A 401 11.75 -15.14 -28.37
N ASP A 402 11.97 -16.35 -27.84
CA ASP A 402 11.31 -17.57 -28.27
C ASP A 402 9.92 -17.68 -27.61
N MET A 403 9.76 -17.26 -26.34
CA MET A 403 8.45 -17.12 -25.68
C MET A 403 7.58 -16.06 -26.36
N VAL A 404 8.19 -14.96 -26.81
CA VAL A 404 7.47 -13.90 -27.52
C VAL A 404 7.06 -14.33 -28.94
N SER A 405 7.86 -15.14 -29.63
CA SER A 405 7.58 -15.54 -31.02
C SER A 405 6.78 -16.85 -31.15
N ASN A 406 6.73 -17.67 -30.10
CA ASN A 406 6.08 -18.98 -30.11
C ASN A 406 5.35 -19.22 -28.77
N ILE A 407 4.01 -19.18 -28.79
CA ILE A 407 3.15 -19.39 -27.64
C ILE A 407 3.27 -20.84 -27.12
N GLY A 408 3.56 -21.80 -27.99
CA GLY A 408 3.85 -23.19 -27.60
C GLY A 408 5.01 -23.30 -26.63
N LYS A 409 6.09 -22.53 -26.82
CA LYS A 409 7.22 -22.49 -25.88
C LYS A 409 6.89 -21.84 -24.54
N ALA A 410 6.02 -20.83 -24.54
CA ALA A 410 5.50 -20.26 -23.30
C ALA A 410 4.63 -21.29 -22.54
N ASN A 411 3.82 -22.08 -23.25
CA ASN A 411 3.05 -23.18 -22.65
C ASN A 411 3.95 -24.30 -22.12
N GLU A 412 4.97 -24.72 -22.87
CA GLU A 412 5.96 -25.72 -22.41
C GLU A 412 6.69 -25.27 -21.13
N TRP A 413 7.06 -23.99 -21.07
CA TRP A 413 7.64 -23.40 -19.86
C TRP A 413 6.66 -23.42 -18.69
N ALA A 414 5.43 -22.95 -18.90
CA ALA A 414 4.40 -22.96 -17.86
C ALA A 414 4.07 -24.39 -17.38
N GLU A 415 4.01 -25.38 -18.27
CA GLU A 415 3.83 -26.79 -17.92
C GLU A 415 5.01 -27.31 -17.08
N SER A 416 6.24 -26.87 -17.37
CA SER A 416 7.42 -27.24 -16.61
C SER A 416 7.46 -26.58 -15.23
N VAL A 417 7.06 -25.31 -15.11
CA VAL A 417 6.87 -24.64 -13.81
C VAL A 417 5.82 -25.41 -13.00
N GLN A 418 4.67 -25.73 -13.60
CA GLN A 418 3.62 -26.49 -12.94
C GLN A 418 4.09 -27.88 -12.47
N HIS A 419 4.89 -28.57 -13.28
CA HIS A 419 5.43 -29.89 -12.94
C HIS A 419 6.45 -29.83 -11.80
N ASN A 420 7.34 -28.85 -11.82
CA ASN A 420 8.45 -28.75 -10.87
C ASN A 420 8.06 -28.07 -9.54
N PHE A 421 7.04 -27.21 -9.54
CA PHE A 421 6.58 -26.42 -8.39
C PHE A 421 5.13 -26.73 -7.99
N SER A 422 4.70 -27.98 -8.13
CA SER A 422 3.30 -28.40 -7.93
C SER A 422 2.68 -28.06 -6.55
N SER A 423 3.49 -27.82 -5.52
CA SER A 423 3.05 -27.45 -4.16
C SER A 423 3.08 -25.95 -3.88
N ASP A 424 3.71 -25.14 -4.74
CA ASP A 424 3.95 -23.71 -4.52
C ASP A 424 3.96 -22.94 -5.85
N LEU A 425 2.82 -22.99 -6.54
CA LEU A 425 2.67 -22.38 -7.85
C LEU A 425 2.61 -20.84 -7.76
N GLY A 426 2.19 -20.27 -6.62
CA GLY A 426 2.02 -18.82 -6.45
C GLY A 426 3.33 -18.06 -6.60
N GLU A 427 4.32 -18.37 -5.77
CA GLU A 427 5.66 -17.76 -5.83
C GLU A 427 6.40 -18.11 -7.13
N ALA A 428 6.15 -19.30 -7.70
CA ALA A 428 6.79 -19.75 -8.94
C ALA A 428 6.31 -19.03 -10.22
N TYR A 429 5.15 -18.36 -10.18
CA TYR A 429 4.61 -17.52 -11.27
C TYR A 429 4.79 -16.02 -11.02
N GLU A 430 5.39 -15.61 -9.91
CA GLU A 430 5.60 -14.20 -9.57
C GLU A 430 6.67 -13.57 -10.48
N GLU A 431 6.23 -12.81 -11.49
CA GLU A 431 7.11 -11.94 -12.27
C GLU A 431 7.26 -10.57 -11.58
N SER A 432 7.79 -10.53 -10.35
CA SER A 432 8.13 -9.27 -9.68
C SER A 432 9.57 -8.85 -10.04
N PHE A 433 9.85 -8.60 -11.31
CA PHE A 433 11.12 -7.94 -11.64
C PHE A 433 10.96 -6.44 -11.34
N THR A 434 11.39 -6.00 -10.15
CA THR A 434 11.55 -4.57 -9.92
C THR A 434 12.79 -4.12 -10.68
N PRO A 435 12.64 -3.30 -11.75
CA PRO A 435 13.76 -3.00 -12.61
C PRO A 435 14.81 -2.20 -11.86
N THR A 436 16.07 -2.62 -11.94
CA THR A 436 17.21 -1.91 -11.36
C THR A 436 18.14 -1.41 -12.45
N VAL A 437 18.85 -0.32 -12.15
CA VAL A 437 19.94 0.22 -12.95
C VAL A 437 21.14 0.52 -12.04
N PRO A 438 22.37 0.60 -12.58
CA PRO A 438 23.52 1.06 -11.81
C PRO A 438 23.26 2.41 -11.14
N ALA A 439 23.64 2.56 -9.87
CA ALA A 439 23.32 3.77 -9.10
C ALA A 439 23.94 5.03 -9.72
N GLN A 440 25.13 4.93 -10.30
CA GLN A 440 25.76 6.06 -11.00
C GLN A 440 24.91 6.54 -12.19
N LEU A 441 24.31 5.63 -12.95
CA LEU A 441 23.49 5.98 -14.11
C LEU A 441 22.21 6.71 -13.68
N ALA A 442 21.54 6.23 -12.65
CA ALA A 442 20.35 6.91 -12.10
C ALA A 442 20.72 8.27 -11.48
N TYR A 443 21.87 8.36 -10.80
CA TYR A 443 22.38 9.61 -10.25
C TYR A 443 22.66 10.64 -11.35
N ASP A 444 23.31 10.24 -12.45
CA ASP A 444 23.58 11.11 -13.60
C ASP A 444 22.27 11.55 -14.27
N CYS A 445 21.27 10.66 -14.35
CA CYS A 445 19.93 10.98 -14.84
C CYS A 445 19.26 12.07 -14.00
N LEU A 446 19.22 11.92 -12.67
CA LEU A 446 18.66 12.92 -11.75
C LEU A 446 19.40 14.26 -11.84
N ASN A 447 20.73 14.24 -11.94
CA ASN A 447 21.53 15.46 -12.08
C ASN A 447 21.35 16.17 -13.44
N SER A 448 20.84 15.47 -14.45
CA SER A 448 20.51 16.08 -15.74
C SER A 448 19.23 16.92 -15.72
N VAL A 449 18.40 16.79 -14.68
CA VAL A 449 17.12 17.49 -14.58
C VAL A 449 17.34 18.98 -14.27
N PRO A 450 16.87 19.90 -15.14
CA PRO A 450 17.08 21.34 -14.94
C PRO A 450 16.30 21.84 -13.72
N LEU A 451 16.88 22.81 -13.01
CA LEU A 451 16.24 23.48 -11.88
C LEU A 451 15.12 24.41 -12.35
N GLY A 452 13.90 24.20 -11.84
CA GLY A 452 12.80 25.16 -11.96
C GLY A 452 12.93 26.24 -10.88
N LYS A 453 13.81 27.23 -11.09
CA LYS A 453 14.22 28.16 -10.02
C LYS A 453 13.04 28.89 -9.35
N GLN A 454 12.10 29.43 -10.13
CA GLN A 454 10.99 30.17 -9.56
C GLN A 454 10.02 29.23 -8.83
N GLU A 455 9.71 28.09 -9.45
CA GLU A 455 8.85 27.06 -8.89
C GLU A 455 9.43 26.47 -7.59
N ALA A 456 10.75 26.35 -7.49
CA ALA A 456 11.46 25.93 -6.28
C ALA A 456 11.40 26.99 -5.17
N ILE A 457 11.52 28.28 -5.51
CA ILE A 457 11.34 29.38 -4.55
C ILE A 457 9.89 29.40 -4.04
N ASP A 458 8.91 29.30 -4.94
CA ASP A 458 7.49 29.27 -4.60
C ASP A 458 7.15 28.05 -3.72
N LEU A 459 7.78 26.91 -4.00
CA LEU A 459 7.67 25.71 -3.16
C LEU A 459 8.21 25.96 -1.74
N VAL A 460 9.42 26.49 -1.62
CA VAL A 460 10.03 26.77 -0.31
C VAL A 460 9.19 27.78 0.49
N ASP A 461 8.68 28.82 -0.16
CA ASP A 461 7.84 29.84 0.49
C ASP A 461 6.50 29.26 0.97
N SER A 462 5.91 28.33 0.20
CA SER A 462 4.64 27.68 0.54
C SER A 462 4.75 26.57 1.59
N ILE A 463 5.96 26.08 1.89
CA ILE A 463 6.20 25.10 2.97
C ILE A 463 6.04 25.72 4.36
N VAL A 464 6.38 27.01 4.53
CA VAL A 464 6.47 27.67 5.84
C VAL A 464 5.22 27.53 6.72
N PRO A 465 3.99 27.78 6.21
CA PRO A 465 2.78 27.69 7.03
C PRO A 465 2.47 26.28 7.56
N TYR A 466 3.00 25.24 6.91
CA TYR A 466 2.88 23.85 7.36
C TYR A 466 3.89 23.53 8.46
N LEU A 467 5.14 23.99 8.34
CA LEU A 467 6.17 23.80 9.38
C LEU A 467 5.82 24.48 10.70
N GLU A 468 5.02 25.55 10.67
CA GLU A 468 4.52 26.22 11.88
C GLU A 468 3.71 25.29 12.78
N TRP A 469 3.14 24.21 12.26
CA TRP A 469 2.41 23.21 13.04
C TRP A 469 3.31 22.23 13.78
N GLN A 470 4.59 22.11 13.42
CA GLN A 470 5.52 21.23 14.10
C GLN A 470 5.65 21.64 15.58
N SER A 471 5.18 20.78 16.47
CA SER A 471 4.90 21.11 17.88
C SER A 471 6.18 21.36 18.69
N ASP A 472 7.26 20.69 18.33
CA ASP A 472 8.51 20.70 19.07
C ASP A 472 9.63 21.52 18.41
N ALA A 473 9.31 22.36 17.42
CA ALA A 473 10.31 23.09 16.63
C ALA A 473 11.29 23.92 17.49
N ALA A 474 10.81 24.52 18.60
CA ALA A 474 11.66 25.27 19.53
C ALA A 474 12.68 24.35 20.24
N TYR A 475 12.23 23.17 20.69
CA TYR A 475 13.07 22.19 21.36
C TYR A 475 14.06 21.52 20.40
N LYS A 476 13.72 21.40 19.10
CA LYS A 476 14.72 21.00 18.10
C LYS A 476 15.83 22.05 17.97
N ALA A 477 15.49 23.34 18.00
CA ALA A 477 16.45 24.44 17.89
C ALA A 477 17.29 24.65 19.17
N ASP A 478 16.76 24.28 20.34
CA ASP A 478 17.43 24.35 21.64
C ASP A 478 17.09 23.11 22.50
N PRO A 479 17.66 21.93 22.17
CA PRO A 479 17.33 20.68 22.86
C PRO A 479 18.03 20.59 24.22
N PRO A 480 17.50 19.75 25.13
CA PRO A 480 18.20 19.42 26.38
C PRO A 480 19.62 18.88 26.12
N ALA A 481 20.54 19.16 27.05
CA ALA A 481 21.96 18.86 26.90
C ALA A 481 22.28 17.34 26.80
N ASP A 482 21.36 16.49 27.23
CA ASP A 482 21.45 15.02 27.18
C ASP A 482 20.71 14.40 25.97
N TYR A 483 20.18 15.22 25.07
CA TYR A 483 19.67 14.78 23.76
C TYR A 483 20.83 14.30 22.87
N ASP A 484 20.62 13.21 22.14
CA ASP A 484 21.69 12.52 21.40
C ASP A 484 22.12 13.27 20.13
N PHE A 485 21.28 14.17 19.60
CA PHE A 485 21.49 14.89 18.35
C PHE A 485 21.75 16.39 18.57
N PRO A 486 22.46 17.06 17.63
CA PRO A 486 22.73 18.49 17.75
C PRO A 486 21.45 19.34 17.64
N ALA A 487 21.53 20.56 18.17
CA ALA A 487 20.53 21.60 17.96
C ALA A 487 20.31 21.87 16.46
N TYR A 488 19.05 22.00 16.06
CA TYR A 488 18.61 22.08 14.69
C TYR A 488 17.42 23.04 14.50
N ASP A 489 17.65 24.17 13.84
CA ASP A 489 16.63 25.17 13.51
C ASP A 489 16.16 24.97 12.05
N MET A 490 15.01 24.30 11.89
CA MET A 490 14.43 23.98 10.58
C MET A 490 14.05 25.22 9.76
N PHE A 491 13.70 26.34 10.41
CA PHE A 491 13.35 27.57 9.71
C PHE A 491 14.60 28.26 9.17
N ALA A 492 15.69 28.28 9.96
CA ALA A 492 16.97 28.77 9.49
C ALA A 492 17.55 27.92 8.35
N ALA A 493 17.38 26.60 8.42
CA ALA A 493 17.76 25.69 7.34
C ALA A 493 16.95 25.99 6.06
N LEU A 494 15.61 26.10 6.16
CA LEU A 494 14.76 26.41 5.01
C LEU A 494 15.08 27.78 4.39
N GLU A 495 15.37 28.80 5.19
CA GLU A 495 15.81 30.10 4.69
C GLU A 495 17.16 30.01 3.97
N THR A 496 18.06 29.14 4.43
CA THR A 496 19.33 28.88 3.74
C THR A 496 19.08 28.25 2.36
N ILE A 497 18.18 27.28 2.25
CA ILE A 497 17.77 26.70 0.96
C ILE A 497 17.21 27.78 0.04
N ARG A 498 16.33 28.65 0.56
CA ARG A 498 15.74 29.77 -0.18
C ARG A 498 16.81 30.74 -0.69
N SER A 499 17.72 31.16 0.18
CA SER A 499 18.81 32.09 -0.16
C SER A 499 19.73 31.50 -1.23
N ASN A 500 20.04 30.20 -1.14
CA ASN A 500 20.83 29.46 -2.11
C ASN A 500 20.15 29.36 -3.48
N LEU A 501 18.82 29.17 -3.52
CA LEU A 501 18.03 29.23 -4.76
C LEU A 501 18.13 30.62 -5.41
N VAL A 502 17.91 31.68 -4.64
CA VAL A 502 18.02 33.07 -5.14
C VAL A 502 19.41 33.36 -5.69
N SER A 503 20.44 32.84 -5.01
CA SER A 503 21.86 33.09 -5.32
C SER A 503 22.46 32.12 -6.36
N ASP A 504 21.64 31.31 -7.04
CA ASP A 504 22.06 30.37 -8.09
C ASP A 504 23.12 29.34 -7.62
N VAL A 505 23.00 28.87 -6.37
CA VAL A 505 23.92 27.87 -5.79
C VAL A 505 23.64 26.46 -6.33
N TYR A 506 22.37 26.12 -6.56
CA TYR A 506 21.97 24.79 -7.03
C TYR A 506 22.05 24.70 -8.56
N THR A 507 22.70 23.65 -9.06
CA THR A 507 22.94 23.44 -10.49
C THR A 507 21.86 22.61 -11.19
N SER A 508 21.00 21.91 -10.44
CA SER A 508 19.95 21.02 -10.93
C SER A 508 18.79 20.94 -9.94
N GLU A 509 17.64 20.43 -10.38
CA GLU A 509 16.49 20.16 -9.49
C GLU A 509 16.87 19.13 -8.42
N TYR A 510 17.67 18.12 -8.78
CA TYR A 510 18.20 17.13 -7.84
C TYR A 510 19.05 17.75 -6.74
N ALA A 511 19.95 18.68 -7.07
CA ALA A 511 20.79 19.35 -6.08
C ALA A 511 19.94 20.14 -5.07
N PHE A 512 18.91 20.85 -5.56
CA PHE A 512 17.96 21.56 -4.70
C PHE A 512 17.16 20.61 -3.81
N GLN A 513 16.49 19.61 -4.37
CA GLN A 513 15.61 18.72 -3.60
C GLN A 513 16.38 17.81 -2.64
N SER A 514 17.60 17.41 -3.00
CA SER A 514 18.49 16.68 -2.09
C SER A 514 18.88 17.54 -0.90
N ALA A 515 19.21 18.82 -1.12
CA ALA A 515 19.49 19.76 -0.02
C ALA A 515 18.26 20.03 0.84
N LEU A 516 17.09 20.22 0.23
CA LEU A 516 15.82 20.34 0.96
C LEU A 516 15.58 19.12 1.86
N TYR A 517 15.81 17.92 1.35
CA TYR A 517 15.63 16.70 2.12
C TYR A 517 16.69 16.51 3.21
N GLU A 518 17.98 16.58 2.87
CA GLU A 518 19.10 16.28 3.78
C GLU A 518 19.43 17.41 4.77
N GLU A 519 19.05 18.65 4.47
CA GLU A 519 19.35 19.82 5.33
C GLU A 519 18.11 20.35 6.06
N VAL A 520 16.90 20.12 5.52
CA VAL A 520 15.64 20.56 6.17
C VAL A 520 14.94 19.43 6.94
N PHE A 521 14.72 18.27 6.31
CA PHE A 521 13.87 17.23 6.91
C PHE A 521 14.65 16.09 7.58
N GLY A 522 15.80 15.71 7.03
CA GLY A 522 16.68 14.67 7.54
C GLY A 522 17.18 14.92 8.97
N PRO A 523 17.68 16.12 9.31
CA PRO A 523 18.19 16.44 10.64
C PRO A 523 17.11 16.62 11.72
N GLY A 524 15.82 16.49 11.36
CA GLY A 524 14.72 16.66 12.31
C GLY A 524 14.60 15.55 13.36
N HIS A 525 15.18 14.37 13.09
CA HIS A 525 15.20 13.18 13.98
C HIS A 525 13.81 12.84 14.54
N ASP A 526 12.83 12.83 13.64
CA ASP A 526 11.41 12.77 13.97
C ASP A 526 10.62 12.06 12.86
N GLY A 527 9.99 10.94 13.22
CA GLY A 527 9.16 10.11 12.35
C GLY A 527 7.95 10.78 11.74
N HIS A 528 7.36 11.74 12.44
CA HIS A 528 6.21 12.50 11.97
C HIS A 528 6.63 13.75 11.18
N PHE A 529 7.90 14.16 11.24
CA PHE A 529 8.42 15.26 10.44
C PHE A 529 8.89 14.75 9.08
N VAL A 530 8.02 14.84 8.07
CA VAL A 530 8.22 14.26 6.74
C VAL A 530 7.92 15.28 5.66
N TYR A 531 8.80 15.33 4.67
CA TYR A 531 8.51 15.84 3.33
C TYR A 531 9.37 15.04 2.35
N TYR A 532 8.74 14.39 1.38
CA TYR A 532 9.41 13.58 0.37
C TYR A 532 9.32 14.25 -1.00
N PRO A 533 10.32 15.07 -1.38
CA PRO A 533 10.32 15.79 -2.64
C PRO A 533 10.11 14.86 -3.83
N ASP A 534 9.29 15.30 -4.79
CA ASP A 534 8.85 14.48 -5.92
C ASP A 534 10.00 13.88 -6.76
N LEU A 535 10.94 14.69 -7.24
CA LEU A 535 12.05 14.24 -8.07
C LEU A 535 12.91 13.21 -7.32
N LEU A 536 13.15 13.47 -6.04
CA LEU A 536 14.00 12.64 -5.20
C LEU A 536 13.38 11.26 -4.94
N THR A 537 12.06 11.16 -4.87
CA THR A 537 11.38 9.99 -4.29
C THR A 537 10.41 9.26 -5.23
N ALA A 538 9.98 9.88 -6.33
CA ALA A 538 8.99 9.32 -7.26
C ALA A 538 9.50 8.13 -8.08
N VAL A 539 10.78 8.14 -8.46
CA VAL A 539 11.28 7.20 -9.48
C VAL A 539 12.32 6.24 -8.92
N PHE A 540 13.33 6.74 -8.22
CA PHE A 540 14.50 5.93 -7.83
C PHE A 540 14.60 5.73 -6.32
N GLU A 541 14.97 4.52 -5.91
CA GLU A 541 15.39 4.20 -4.55
C GLU A 541 16.76 3.52 -4.56
N TRP A 542 17.70 4.02 -3.76
CA TRP A 542 19.06 3.50 -3.66
C TRP A 542 19.10 2.20 -2.88
N THR A 543 19.82 1.21 -3.42
CA THR A 543 19.90 -0.14 -2.87
C THR A 543 21.32 -0.69 -2.97
N ARG A 544 21.62 -1.63 -2.08
CA ARG A 544 22.85 -2.43 -2.03
C ARG A 544 22.50 -3.91 -2.03
N GLU A 545 23.35 -4.72 -2.66
CA GLU A 545 23.13 -6.16 -2.80
C GLU A 545 23.36 -6.98 -1.52
N ARG A 546 23.86 -6.38 -0.44
CA ARG A 546 24.23 -7.09 0.80
C ARG A 546 23.57 -6.43 2.00
N ALA A 547 23.16 -7.24 2.96
CA ALA A 547 22.69 -6.81 4.26
C ALA A 547 23.76 -7.01 5.34
N LEU A 548 23.59 -6.36 6.49
CA LEU A 548 24.49 -6.46 7.63
C LEU A 548 23.75 -6.95 8.86
N VAL A 549 24.46 -7.58 9.77
CA VAL A 549 23.99 -7.89 11.14
C VAL A 549 24.99 -7.36 12.16
N SER A 550 24.50 -7.01 13.35
CA SER A 550 25.30 -6.61 14.50
C SER A 550 25.15 -7.65 15.60
N ILE A 551 26.14 -8.55 15.75
CA ILE A 551 26.03 -9.72 16.64
C ILE A 551 27.11 -9.77 17.70
N SER A 552 26.72 -10.14 18.91
CA SER A 552 27.62 -10.53 20.02
C SER A 552 27.79 -12.05 20.02
N GLU A 553 29.03 -12.53 20.13
CA GLU A 553 29.30 -13.98 20.09
C GLU A 553 28.95 -14.71 21.38
N ASP A 554 28.89 -14.00 22.51
CA ASP A 554 28.62 -14.55 23.84
C ASP A 554 27.44 -13.84 24.56
N GLY A 555 26.76 -12.92 23.86
CA GLY A 555 25.67 -12.09 24.39
C GLY A 555 26.11 -11.03 25.41
N SER A 556 27.41 -10.88 25.69
CA SER A 556 27.96 -9.98 26.73
C SER A 556 29.06 -9.04 26.20
N SER A 557 29.85 -9.52 25.26
CA SER A 557 30.85 -8.78 24.52
C SER A 557 30.17 -7.79 23.57
N LEU A 558 30.85 -6.69 23.26
CA LEU A 558 30.35 -5.71 22.30
C LEU A 558 30.08 -6.39 20.96
N PRO A 559 28.95 -6.08 20.30
CA PRO A 559 28.61 -6.69 19.03
C PRO A 559 29.59 -6.26 17.94
N VAL A 560 29.80 -7.15 16.98
CA VAL A 560 30.58 -6.93 15.76
C VAL A 560 29.67 -6.92 14.54
N ILE A 561 30.05 -6.14 13.53
CA ILE A 561 29.31 -6.06 12.27
C ILE A 561 29.75 -7.21 11.37
N LYS A 562 28.81 -7.97 10.81
CA LYS A 562 29.07 -9.03 9.82
C LYS A 562 28.09 -8.90 8.64
N VAL A 563 28.44 -9.49 7.51
CA VAL A 563 27.53 -9.59 6.35
C VAL A 563 26.47 -10.65 6.64
N TYR A 564 25.19 -10.29 6.51
CA TYR A 564 24.06 -11.17 6.81
C TYR A 564 24.12 -12.47 6.00
N GLU A 565 24.38 -12.38 4.70
CA GLU A 565 24.43 -13.53 3.80
C GLU A 565 25.54 -14.52 4.17
N ASP A 566 26.70 -14.01 4.62
CA ASP A 566 27.82 -14.84 5.08
C ASP A 566 27.50 -15.52 6.41
N VAL A 567 26.81 -14.81 7.30
CA VAL A 567 26.39 -15.31 8.61
C VAL A 567 25.36 -16.44 8.48
N VAL A 568 24.39 -16.29 7.58
CA VAL A 568 23.37 -17.33 7.34
C VAL A 568 23.96 -18.54 6.61
N SER A 569 24.85 -18.32 5.64
CA SER A 569 25.38 -19.41 4.81
C SER A 569 26.56 -20.16 5.45
N SER A 570 27.45 -19.48 6.18
CA SER A 570 28.69 -20.05 6.72
C SER A 570 29.12 -19.34 8.02
N PRO A 571 28.34 -19.48 9.12
CA PRO A 571 28.54 -18.71 10.35
C PRO A 571 29.92 -18.88 10.99
N GLU A 572 30.50 -20.07 10.93
CA GLU A 572 31.83 -20.37 11.51
C GLU A 572 32.97 -19.61 10.84
N THR A 573 32.78 -19.18 9.58
CA THR A 573 33.79 -18.49 8.78
C THR A 573 33.46 -17.03 8.49
N ALA A 574 32.27 -16.56 8.90
CA ALA A 574 31.84 -15.18 8.68
C ALA A 574 32.73 -14.19 9.45
N SER A 575 33.55 -13.43 8.71
CA SER A 575 34.45 -12.42 9.28
C SER A 575 33.70 -11.12 9.61
N ALA A 576 34.15 -10.44 10.66
CA ALA A 576 33.69 -9.09 10.96
C ALA A 576 34.11 -8.10 9.85
N VAL A 577 33.21 -7.17 9.52
CA VAL A 577 33.45 -6.03 8.65
C VAL A 577 34.15 -4.96 9.47
N LYS A 578 35.37 -4.63 9.06
CA LYS A 578 36.21 -3.62 9.72
C LYS A 578 35.99 -2.24 9.14
N LEU A 579 36.00 -2.13 7.81
CA LEU A 579 35.85 -0.87 7.10
C LEU A 579 34.75 -0.95 6.06
N ILE A 580 34.03 0.15 5.89
CA ILE A 580 33.12 0.38 4.76
C ILE A 580 33.63 1.63 4.04
N ASN A 581 33.95 1.49 2.75
CA ASN A 581 34.57 2.54 1.94
C ASN A 581 35.81 3.18 2.59
N GLY A 582 36.62 2.37 3.27
CA GLY A 582 37.84 2.80 3.97
C GLY A 582 37.61 3.51 5.31
N ILE A 583 36.37 3.66 5.76
CA ILE A 583 35.98 4.24 7.06
C ILE A 583 35.66 3.10 8.02
N ASP A 584 35.98 3.24 9.31
CA ASP A 584 35.52 2.31 10.35
C ASP A 584 34.03 1.98 10.19
N ALA A 585 33.69 0.68 10.15
CA ALA A 585 32.36 0.24 9.75
C ALA A 585 31.26 0.81 10.66
N ALA A 586 31.47 0.82 11.97
CA ALA A 586 30.48 1.36 12.91
C ALA A 586 30.30 2.87 12.73
N LYS A 587 31.41 3.60 12.54
CA LYS A 587 31.39 5.03 12.24
C LYS A 587 30.67 5.34 10.92
N TYR A 588 30.96 4.60 9.85
CA TYR A 588 30.32 4.80 8.55
C TYR A 588 28.80 4.63 8.64
N LEU A 589 28.34 3.59 9.35
CA LEU A 589 26.91 3.33 9.52
C LEU A 589 26.22 4.41 10.34
N ASP A 590 26.83 4.84 11.45
CA ASP A 590 26.33 5.94 12.30
C ASP A 590 26.24 7.26 11.50
N GLU A 591 27.30 7.64 10.79
CA GLU A 591 27.30 8.85 9.95
C GLU A 591 26.28 8.76 8.80
N THR A 592 26.07 7.57 8.22
CA THR A 592 25.12 7.37 7.13
C THR A 592 23.67 7.47 7.61
N ILE A 593 23.32 6.78 8.71
CA ILE A 593 21.95 6.78 9.21
C ILE A 593 21.55 8.14 9.80
N ASN A 594 22.51 8.87 10.38
CA ASN A 594 22.24 10.19 10.96
C ASN A 594 21.99 11.30 9.93
N LYS A 595 22.25 11.07 8.63
CA LYS A 595 21.83 12.01 7.58
C LYS A 595 20.32 12.12 7.44
N ALA A 596 19.63 10.99 7.54
CA ALA A 596 18.20 10.91 7.34
C ALA A 596 17.67 9.66 8.06
N ASN A 597 17.34 9.81 9.34
CA ASN A 597 16.58 8.81 10.08
C ASN A 597 15.36 9.45 10.74
N TRP A 598 14.51 8.58 11.26
CA TRP A 598 13.24 8.96 11.85
C TRP A 598 13.19 8.71 13.36
N ASN A 599 14.29 8.20 13.91
CA ASN A 599 14.43 7.89 15.32
C ASN A 599 14.91 9.13 16.08
N ARG A 600 14.47 9.24 17.33
CA ARG A 600 14.84 10.33 18.25
C ARG A 600 16.11 10.04 19.04
N ASP A 601 16.61 8.81 19.02
CA ASP A 601 17.87 8.42 19.64
C ASP A 601 18.78 7.67 18.66
N ALA A 602 20.09 7.83 18.86
CA ALA A 602 21.09 7.31 17.93
C ALA A 602 21.33 5.80 18.06
N ASP A 603 20.96 5.16 19.18
CA ASP A 603 21.11 3.71 19.33
C ASP A 603 20.01 2.96 18.56
N SER A 604 18.78 3.47 18.57
CA SER A 604 17.67 2.93 17.75
C SER A 604 17.86 3.26 16.26
N ALA A 605 18.35 4.45 15.92
CA ALA A 605 18.78 4.76 14.56
C ALA A 605 19.81 3.73 14.07
N TYR A 606 20.82 3.43 14.89
CA TYR A 606 21.84 2.45 14.55
C TYR A 606 21.27 1.04 14.36
N ASN A 607 20.28 0.60 15.14
CA ASN A 607 19.64 -0.71 14.92
C ASN A 607 19.02 -0.84 13.53
N SER A 608 18.36 0.21 13.04
CA SER A 608 17.63 0.18 11.75
C SER A 608 18.49 -0.14 10.52
N VAL A 609 19.82 -0.01 10.61
CA VAL A 609 20.72 -0.33 9.48
C VAL A 609 20.91 -1.83 9.28
N PHE A 610 20.64 -2.65 10.29
CA PHE A 610 20.90 -4.08 10.30
C PHE A 610 19.65 -4.89 9.96
N PHE A 611 19.88 -6.11 9.49
CA PHE A 611 18.85 -7.13 9.39
C PHE A 611 18.34 -7.49 10.79
N GLU A 612 17.03 -7.53 10.92
CA GLU A 612 16.30 -8.04 12.09
C GLU A 612 15.15 -8.90 11.58
N GLN A 613 14.90 -10.04 12.24
CA GLN A 613 13.82 -10.95 11.84
C GLN A 613 12.45 -10.29 11.92
N SER A 614 12.24 -9.41 12.90
CA SER A 614 11.04 -8.58 13.04
C SER A 614 10.86 -7.66 11.83
N LEU A 615 11.90 -6.94 11.40
CA LEU A 615 11.84 -6.05 10.23
C LEU A 615 11.54 -6.82 8.94
N PHE A 616 12.18 -7.98 8.76
CA PHE A 616 11.92 -8.82 7.60
C PHE A 616 10.48 -9.35 7.60
N ALA A 617 9.96 -9.76 8.75
CA ALA A 617 8.59 -10.24 8.87
C ALA A 617 7.55 -9.16 8.56
N THR A 618 7.80 -7.91 8.94
CA THR A 618 6.83 -6.81 8.76
C THR A 618 6.95 -6.11 7.41
N THR A 619 8.14 -6.08 6.80
CA THR A 619 8.38 -5.27 5.59
C THR A 619 9.05 -6.03 4.44
N GLY A 620 9.54 -7.25 4.66
CA GLY A 620 10.44 -7.95 3.74
C GLY A 620 11.85 -7.35 3.68
N GLY A 621 12.11 -6.25 4.39
CA GLY A 621 13.37 -5.53 4.40
C GLY A 621 14.49 -6.26 5.14
N LYS A 622 15.74 -6.04 4.71
CA LYS A 622 16.94 -6.64 5.33
C LYS A 622 17.83 -5.61 6.04
N GLY A 623 17.22 -4.55 6.56
CA GLY A 623 17.91 -3.41 7.17
C GLY A 623 18.29 -2.33 6.18
N TYR A 624 18.37 -1.09 6.69
CA TYR A 624 18.55 0.11 5.86
C TYR A 624 19.92 0.15 5.17
N PHE A 625 20.91 -0.62 5.60
CA PHE A 625 22.15 -0.73 4.83
C PHE A 625 21.93 -1.31 3.43
N SER A 626 21.07 -2.32 3.31
CA SER A 626 20.74 -2.94 2.02
C SER A 626 19.72 -2.10 1.25
N SER A 627 18.58 -1.80 1.88
CA SER A 627 17.50 -1.05 1.24
C SER A 627 16.50 -0.55 2.28
N GLY A 628 15.69 0.44 1.89
CA GLY A 628 14.61 0.96 2.75
C GLY A 628 15.05 2.10 3.68
N GLY A 629 14.12 2.51 4.55
CA GLY A 629 14.35 3.63 5.47
C GLY A 629 14.53 4.98 4.78
N ARG A 630 14.69 6.05 5.55
CA ARG A 630 14.82 7.42 5.02
C ARG A 630 16.11 7.64 4.21
N ILE A 631 17.14 6.83 4.46
CA ILE A 631 18.40 6.87 3.72
C ILE A 631 18.29 6.35 2.28
N ARG A 632 17.21 5.63 1.91
CA ARG A 632 17.02 5.11 0.53
C ARG A 632 16.92 6.18 -0.54
N TYR A 633 16.76 7.44 -0.13
CA TYR A 633 16.71 8.60 -1.01
C TYR A 633 18.04 9.38 -1.02
N VAL A 634 19.00 9.04 -0.17
CA VAL A 634 20.33 9.65 -0.12
C VAL A 634 21.31 8.85 -0.98
N TYR A 635 21.93 9.49 -1.97
CA TYR A 635 22.91 8.81 -2.83
C TYR A 635 24.16 8.43 -2.04
N GLN A 636 24.54 7.15 -2.11
CA GLN A 636 25.62 6.57 -1.30
C GLN A 636 26.87 6.20 -2.12
N GLY A 637 26.92 6.66 -3.37
CA GLY A 637 28.01 6.38 -4.31
C GLY A 637 27.71 5.19 -5.24
N ALA A 638 28.52 5.05 -6.29
CA ALA A 638 28.36 4.03 -7.32
C ALA A 638 28.65 2.60 -6.82
N ASN A 639 29.55 2.47 -5.85
CA ASN A 639 30.00 1.18 -5.32
C ASN A 639 30.08 1.24 -3.80
N THR A 640 30.04 0.05 -3.17
CA THR A 640 30.35 -0.12 -1.76
C THR A 640 31.49 -1.14 -1.61
N THR A 641 32.52 -0.77 -0.86
CA THR A 641 33.68 -1.61 -0.53
C THR A 641 33.64 -2.01 0.93
N LEU A 642 33.68 -3.31 1.21
CA LEU A 642 33.77 -3.89 2.54
C LEU A 642 35.16 -4.49 2.76
N THR A 643 35.89 -4.01 3.78
CA THR A 643 37.16 -4.60 4.22
C THR A 643 36.94 -5.37 5.51
N PHE A 644 37.38 -6.62 5.57
CA PHE A 644 37.14 -7.54 6.67
C PHE A 644 38.33 -7.66 7.62
N GLU A 645 38.10 -8.09 8.86
CA GLU A 645 39.18 -8.30 9.86
C GLU A 645 40.20 -9.37 9.46
N ASN A 646 39.83 -10.34 8.63
CA ASN A 646 40.75 -11.33 8.06
C ASN A 646 41.66 -10.78 6.94
N GLY A 647 41.51 -9.49 6.58
CA GLY A 647 42.28 -8.81 5.54
C GLY A 647 41.74 -8.94 4.12
N THR A 648 40.62 -9.63 3.90
CA THR A 648 39.96 -9.67 2.58
C THR A 648 39.15 -8.40 2.32
N GLU A 649 38.91 -8.11 1.05
CA GLU A 649 38.10 -6.96 0.61
C GLU A 649 37.16 -7.37 -0.52
N VAL A 650 35.94 -6.87 -0.49
CA VAL A 650 34.93 -7.08 -1.53
C VAL A 650 34.34 -5.73 -1.91
N THR A 651 34.25 -5.47 -3.22
CA THR A 651 33.56 -4.29 -3.76
C THR A 651 32.42 -4.75 -4.66
N PHE A 652 31.25 -4.13 -4.52
CA PHE A 652 30.08 -4.40 -5.36
C PHE A 652 29.42 -3.09 -5.79
N GLU A 653 28.70 -3.16 -6.92
CA GLU A 653 27.98 -2.04 -7.51
C GLU A 653 26.68 -1.78 -6.73
N ASN A 654 26.42 -0.50 -6.41
CA ASN A 654 25.16 -0.07 -5.84
C ASN A 654 24.15 0.13 -6.98
N HIS A 655 22.87 -0.05 -6.69
CA HIS A 655 21.81 0.02 -7.69
C HIS A 655 20.73 1.02 -7.30
N ALA A 656 20.00 1.52 -8.29
CA ALA A 656 18.75 2.24 -8.13
C ALA A 656 17.60 1.37 -8.61
N THR A 657 16.62 1.17 -7.74
CA THR A 657 15.35 0.50 -8.05
C THR A 657 14.40 1.51 -8.69
N ILE A 658 13.71 1.12 -9.77
CA ILE A 658 12.80 1.98 -10.53
C ILE A 658 11.35 1.67 -10.12
N LYS A 659 10.67 2.68 -9.56
CA LYS A 659 9.29 2.59 -9.04
C LYS A 659 8.21 3.04 -10.02
N LYS A 660 8.56 3.92 -10.97
CA LYS A 660 7.61 4.48 -11.95
C LYS A 660 8.15 4.33 -13.37
N ALA A 661 7.22 4.14 -14.31
CA ALA A 661 7.56 3.97 -15.72
C ALA A 661 8.22 5.22 -16.31
N LEU A 662 9.40 5.04 -16.90
CA LEU A 662 10.19 6.08 -17.57
C LEU A 662 9.81 6.26 -19.06
N THR A 663 8.69 5.68 -19.51
CA THR A 663 8.17 5.90 -20.88
C THR A 663 8.05 7.40 -21.17
N ASP A 664 8.50 7.83 -22.35
CA ASP A 664 8.53 9.22 -22.82
C ASP A 664 9.45 10.17 -22.04
N VAL A 665 10.28 9.65 -21.14
CA VAL A 665 11.39 10.38 -20.51
C VAL A 665 12.64 10.16 -21.34
N VAL A 666 13.06 11.19 -22.07
CA VAL A 666 14.19 11.12 -23.03
C VAL A 666 15.37 12.02 -22.63
N ASP A 667 15.17 12.92 -21.68
CA ASP A 667 16.16 13.86 -21.14
C ASP A 667 15.70 14.44 -19.79
N GLY A 668 16.54 15.27 -19.16
CA GLY A 668 16.21 15.95 -17.90
C GLY A 668 14.95 16.83 -17.97
N PRO A 669 14.77 17.69 -18.99
CA PRO A 669 13.56 18.49 -19.14
C PRO A 669 12.26 17.67 -19.23
N SER A 670 12.26 16.56 -19.97
CA SER A 670 11.09 15.65 -20.04
C SER A 670 10.85 14.92 -18.71
N PHE A 671 11.90 14.60 -17.95
CA PHE A 671 11.77 14.11 -16.57
C PHE A 671 11.07 15.13 -15.68
N TYR A 672 11.55 16.39 -15.67
CA TYR A 672 10.97 17.48 -14.88
C TYR A 672 9.49 17.66 -15.21
N ALA A 673 9.16 17.74 -16.51
CA ALA A 673 7.79 17.93 -16.97
C ALA A 673 6.86 16.78 -16.55
N LYS A 674 7.38 15.55 -16.46
CA LYS A 674 6.58 14.38 -16.10
C LYS A 674 6.38 14.26 -14.59
N PHE A 675 7.45 14.43 -13.80
CA PHE A 675 7.45 14.07 -12.38
C PHE A 675 7.55 15.24 -11.39
N CYS A 676 7.92 16.44 -11.84
CA CYS A 676 8.11 17.62 -10.97
C CYS A 676 7.09 18.73 -11.22
N ASN A 677 6.20 18.54 -12.19
CA ASN A 677 5.22 19.54 -12.58
C ASN A 677 3.86 19.23 -11.90
N PRO A 678 3.34 20.10 -11.03
CA PRO A 678 2.07 19.89 -10.34
C PRO A 678 0.85 19.90 -11.29
N LEU A 679 1.01 20.38 -12.53
CA LEU A 679 -0.02 20.33 -13.58
C LEU A 679 0.11 19.08 -14.49
N SER A 680 1.05 18.17 -14.20
CA SER A 680 1.24 16.94 -14.97
C SER A 680 0.13 15.94 -14.67
N PRO A 681 -0.43 15.22 -15.67
CA PRO A 681 -1.37 14.11 -15.44
C PRO A 681 -0.81 12.98 -14.57
N ALA A 682 0.51 12.94 -14.34
CA ALA A 682 1.18 11.97 -13.47
C ALA A 682 1.25 12.41 -11.99
N ALA A 683 0.81 13.64 -11.67
CA ALA A 683 0.71 14.16 -10.30
C ALA A 683 -0.51 13.61 -9.53
N ASP A 684 -1.50 13.04 -10.23
CA ASP A 684 -2.72 12.46 -9.65
C ASP A 684 -2.53 11.10 -8.95
N THR A 685 -1.30 10.74 -8.55
CA THR A 685 -1.05 9.51 -7.78
C THR A 685 -0.48 9.83 -6.41
N PRO A 686 -1.30 9.91 -5.35
CA PRO A 686 -0.80 9.73 -4.00
C PRO A 686 -0.19 8.33 -3.91
N ALA A 687 1.11 8.25 -3.62
CA ALA A 687 1.73 7.00 -3.23
C ALA A 687 1.46 6.78 -1.74
N SER A 688 0.39 6.07 -1.41
CA SER A 688 0.35 5.25 -0.21
C SER A 688 -0.04 3.84 -0.60
N THR A 689 0.94 3.08 -1.04
CA THR A 689 0.91 1.63 -0.96
C THR A 689 1.77 1.24 0.23
N THR A 690 1.20 1.34 1.42
CA THR A 690 1.58 0.40 2.48
C THR A 690 1.23 -0.99 1.95
N PRO A 691 2.19 -1.93 1.90
CA PRO A 691 1.87 -3.29 1.51
C PRO A 691 1.00 -3.90 2.62
N SER A 692 -0.32 -3.95 2.41
CA SER A 692 -1.20 -4.79 3.21
C SER A 692 -1.00 -6.25 2.77
N SER A 693 -0.13 -6.95 3.49
CA SER A 693 0.09 -8.38 3.32
C SER A 693 -1.09 -9.15 3.92
N SER A 694 -2.07 -9.51 3.09
CA SER A 694 -3.11 -10.49 3.45
C SER A 694 -2.71 -11.87 2.90
N GLY A 695 -2.23 -12.73 3.81
CA GLY A 695 -1.78 -14.09 3.50
C GLY A 695 -2.02 -15.04 4.66
N SER A 696 -2.96 -15.97 4.50
CA SER A 696 -3.36 -16.95 5.51
C SER A 696 -2.26 -17.99 5.81
N GLY A 697 -2.04 -18.27 7.11
CA GLY A 697 -1.48 -19.55 7.60
C GLY A 697 -0.09 -19.50 8.24
N ALA A 698 0.71 -18.49 7.92
CA ALA A 698 1.90 -18.08 8.65
C ALA A 698 2.03 -16.55 8.47
N LEU A 699 1.29 -15.79 9.28
CA LEU A 699 1.07 -14.36 9.05
C LEU A 699 2.34 -13.49 9.19
N LEU A 700 3.39 -14.01 9.81
CA LEU A 700 4.69 -13.34 9.95
C LEU A 700 5.83 -14.26 9.46
N PRO A 701 6.52 -13.92 8.36
CA PRO A 701 7.65 -14.68 7.86
C PRO A 701 8.74 -14.91 8.92
N GLY A 702 9.14 -16.18 9.11
CA GLY A 702 10.17 -16.60 10.07
C GLY A 702 9.73 -16.61 11.54
N TYR A 703 8.44 -16.43 11.82
CA TYR A 703 7.85 -16.67 13.14
C TYR A 703 7.27 -18.09 13.20
N PRO A 704 7.18 -18.71 14.40
CA PRO A 704 6.48 -19.97 14.57
C PRO A 704 4.97 -19.82 14.26
N ALA A 705 4.25 -20.93 14.20
CA ALA A 705 2.79 -20.88 14.05
C ALA A 705 2.15 -20.23 15.30
N PRO A 706 1.31 -19.19 15.15
CA PRO A 706 0.65 -18.56 16.28
C PRO A 706 -0.46 -19.44 16.85
N VAL A 707 -0.71 -19.31 18.15
CA VAL A 707 -1.87 -19.89 18.85
C VAL A 707 -3.15 -19.17 18.43
N ILE A 708 -3.07 -17.84 18.28
CA ILE A 708 -4.14 -16.96 17.83
C ILE A 708 -3.52 -15.75 17.14
N THR A 709 -4.19 -15.18 16.15
CA THR A 709 -3.65 -14.08 15.36
C THR A 709 -4.78 -13.36 14.62
N THR A 710 -4.65 -12.05 14.40
CA THR A 710 -5.56 -11.27 13.53
C THR A 710 -5.31 -11.61 12.06
N PRO A 711 -6.30 -11.46 11.15
CA PRO A 711 -6.13 -11.79 9.73
C PRO A 711 -5.02 -11.01 9.01
N ASP A 712 -4.68 -9.82 9.51
CA ASP A 712 -3.62 -8.93 9.04
C ASP A 712 -2.26 -9.19 9.73
N GLY A 713 -2.20 -10.10 10.71
CA GLY A 713 -0.99 -10.43 11.46
C GLY A 713 -0.56 -9.39 12.50
N VAL A 714 -1.32 -8.31 12.68
CA VAL A 714 -0.99 -7.19 13.59
C VAL A 714 -0.87 -7.62 15.05
N VAL A 715 -1.75 -8.53 15.49
CA VAL A 715 -1.68 -9.15 16.82
C VAL A 715 -1.47 -10.64 16.64
N SER A 716 -0.43 -11.19 17.26
CA SER A 716 -0.16 -12.63 17.23
C SER A 716 0.28 -13.15 18.60
N GLY A 717 -0.35 -14.23 19.06
CA GLY A 717 -0.09 -14.85 20.36
C GLY A 717 0.62 -16.19 20.23
N TYR A 718 1.61 -16.43 21.08
CA TYR A 718 2.48 -17.61 21.08
C TYR A 718 2.69 -18.17 22.48
N TYR A 719 3.05 -19.45 22.56
CA TYR A 719 3.55 -20.08 23.78
C TYR A 719 5.01 -20.41 23.62
N LEU A 720 5.80 -20.03 24.63
CA LEU A 720 7.23 -20.30 24.61
C LEU A 720 7.48 -21.76 25.05
N GLU A 721 8.43 -22.40 24.38
CA GLU A 721 8.92 -23.74 24.69
C GLU A 721 10.37 -23.68 25.18
N GLY A 722 10.73 -24.59 26.09
CA GLY A 722 12.07 -24.68 26.67
C GLY A 722 12.01 -24.88 28.19
N GLU A 723 13.08 -25.45 28.74
CA GLU A 723 13.19 -25.72 30.18
C GLU A 723 13.06 -24.43 31.00
N GLY A 724 12.04 -24.34 31.86
CA GLY A 724 11.78 -23.18 32.70
C GLY A 724 11.05 -22.03 32.02
N LEU A 725 10.48 -22.26 30.84
CA LEU A 725 9.71 -21.29 30.05
C LEU A 725 8.28 -21.76 29.75
N GLU A 726 7.87 -22.91 30.29
CA GLU A 726 6.58 -23.54 30.02
C GLU A 726 5.39 -22.71 30.54
N ASP A 727 5.62 -21.77 31.45
CA ASP A 727 4.62 -20.84 31.99
C ASP A 727 4.63 -19.45 31.29
N VAL A 728 5.39 -19.30 30.21
CA VAL A 728 5.53 -18.03 29.46
C VAL A 728 4.68 -18.02 28.19
N ALA A 729 3.90 -16.95 28.03
CA ALA A 729 3.20 -16.56 26.81
C ALA A 729 3.92 -15.35 26.16
N VAL A 730 3.80 -15.21 24.84
CA VAL A 730 4.32 -14.05 24.09
C VAL A 730 3.18 -13.46 23.27
N ILE A 731 2.95 -12.16 23.36
CA ILE A 731 2.08 -11.42 22.45
C ILE A 731 2.94 -10.47 21.61
N VAL A 732 2.85 -10.59 20.30
CA VAL A 732 3.54 -9.74 19.32
C VAL A 732 2.53 -8.73 18.79
N LEU A 733 2.89 -7.45 18.84
CA LEU A 733 2.14 -6.36 18.22
C LEU A 733 3.03 -5.65 17.23
N THR A 734 2.83 -5.90 15.93
CA THR A 734 3.62 -5.27 14.86
C THR A 734 3.17 -3.85 14.54
N ALA A 735 1.95 -3.48 14.93
CA ALA A 735 1.41 -2.13 14.88
C ALA A 735 0.25 -1.96 15.89
N PHE A 736 -0.20 -0.72 16.08
CA PHE A 736 -1.51 -0.36 16.63
C PHE A 736 -2.44 0.13 15.51
N GLU A 737 -2.24 -0.39 14.30
CA GLU A 737 -2.98 -0.05 13.09
C GLU A 737 -3.48 -1.35 12.44
N SER A 738 -4.59 -1.87 12.96
CA SER A 738 -5.23 -3.08 12.43
C SER A 738 -6.31 -2.77 11.40
N GLU A 739 -6.60 -3.71 10.51
CA GLU A 739 -7.72 -3.62 9.57
C GLU A 739 -9.09 -3.52 10.28
N SER A 740 -9.25 -4.13 11.45
CA SER A 740 -10.44 -4.00 12.31
C SER A 740 -10.05 -3.78 13.78
N PRO A 741 -10.35 -2.60 14.35
CA PRO A 741 -10.15 -2.34 15.77
C PRO A 741 -10.87 -3.33 16.69
N GLU A 742 -12.05 -3.81 16.30
CA GLU A 742 -12.82 -4.81 17.04
C GLU A 742 -12.12 -6.17 17.07
N GLU A 743 -11.55 -6.62 15.94
CA GLU A 743 -10.73 -7.83 15.90
C GLU A 743 -9.45 -7.68 16.71
N PHE A 744 -8.74 -6.55 16.58
CA PHE A 744 -7.56 -6.26 17.41
C PHE A 744 -7.87 -6.43 18.91
N GLN A 745 -8.94 -5.77 19.37
CA GLN A 745 -9.36 -5.83 20.77
C GLN A 745 -9.72 -7.26 21.19
N SER A 746 -10.52 -7.97 20.39
CA SER A 746 -11.01 -9.30 20.75
C SER A 746 -9.91 -10.35 20.71
N VAL A 747 -9.01 -10.35 19.71
CA VAL A 747 -7.90 -11.29 19.61
C VAL A 747 -6.91 -11.13 20.78
N ALA A 748 -6.57 -9.90 21.17
CA ALA A 748 -5.72 -9.66 22.34
C ALA A 748 -6.34 -10.23 23.62
N ARG A 749 -7.61 -9.94 23.88
CA ARG A 749 -8.36 -10.44 25.05
C ARG A 749 -8.48 -11.97 25.05
N ASP A 750 -8.80 -12.55 23.90
CA ASP A 750 -8.99 -13.98 23.76
C ASP A 750 -7.66 -14.73 23.91
N PHE A 751 -6.54 -14.13 23.47
CA PHE A 751 -5.20 -14.65 23.75
C PHE A 751 -4.90 -14.71 25.25
N TYR A 752 -5.17 -13.64 26.00
CA TYR A 752 -4.94 -13.64 27.46
C TYR A 752 -5.76 -14.73 28.15
N THR A 753 -7.02 -14.89 27.74
CA THR A 753 -7.91 -15.94 28.25
C THR A 753 -7.35 -17.33 27.94
N ALA A 754 -6.92 -17.56 26.71
CA ALA A 754 -6.33 -18.84 26.29
C ALA A 754 -5.01 -19.13 27.01
N ALA A 755 -4.14 -18.14 27.17
CA ALA A 755 -2.87 -18.26 27.88
C ALA A 755 -3.08 -18.68 29.34
N LEU A 756 -4.01 -18.05 30.05
CA LEU A 756 -4.34 -18.44 31.43
C LEU A 756 -4.93 -19.84 31.50
N ALA A 757 -5.81 -20.21 30.56
CA ALA A 757 -6.36 -21.56 30.47
C ALA A 757 -5.28 -22.63 30.20
N ALA A 758 -4.21 -22.26 29.47
CA ALA A 758 -3.05 -23.10 29.21
C ALA A 758 -2.01 -23.10 30.35
N GLY A 759 -2.29 -22.45 31.48
CA GLY A 759 -1.39 -22.41 32.64
C GLY A 759 -0.21 -21.45 32.51
N LYS A 760 -0.29 -20.49 31.57
CA LYS A 760 0.73 -19.44 31.43
C LYS A 760 0.52 -18.39 32.52
N THR A 761 1.58 -18.05 33.24
CA THR A 761 1.54 -17.07 34.34
C THR A 761 2.39 -15.83 34.06
N LYS A 762 3.20 -15.87 32.99
CA LYS A 762 4.09 -14.78 32.56
C LYS A 762 3.82 -14.39 31.12
N LEU A 763 4.03 -13.13 30.80
CA LEU A 763 3.78 -12.54 29.48
C LEU A 763 5.00 -11.73 29.01
N VAL A 764 5.47 -12.02 27.80
CA VAL A 764 6.35 -11.14 27.03
C VAL A 764 5.48 -10.34 26.06
N ILE A 765 5.57 -9.02 26.11
CA ILE A 765 4.97 -8.11 25.13
C ILE A 765 6.08 -7.70 24.17
N ASP A 766 5.97 -8.14 22.92
CA ASP A 766 6.93 -7.85 21.87
C ASP A 766 6.42 -6.66 21.03
N PHE A 767 7.12 -5.53 21.17
CA PHE A 767 6.90 -4.29 20.42
C PHE A 767 8.00 -4.02 19.39
N GLN A 768 8.78 -5.04 19.02
CA GLN A 768 9.73 -4.91 17.93
C GLN A 768 9.01 -4.49 16.65
N GLN A 769 9.58 -3.51 15.94
CA GLN A 769 9.02 -2.90 14.74
C GLN A 769 7.66 -2.19 14.86
N ASN A 770 7.13 -1.98 16.07
CA ASN A 770 5.81 -1.34 16.23
C ASN A 770 5.86 0.19 15.98
N GLY A 771 5.45 0.62 14.79
CA GLY A 771 5.44 2.03 14.39
C GLY A 771 4.32 2.89 15.01
N GLY A 772 3.39 2.30 15.78
CA GLY A 772 2.21 2.96 16.30
C GLY A 772 0.96 2.70 15.45
N GLY A 773 0.05 3.68 15.36
CA GLY A 773 -1.25 3.53 14.69
C GLY A 773 -2.37 4.29 15.40
N TYR A 774 -3.56 3.70 15.50
CA TYR A 774 -4.72 4.27 16.18
C TYR A 774 -4.50 4.40 17.68
N ILE A 775 -4.42 5.65 18.17
CA ILE A 775 -4.14 6.00 19.57
C ILE A 775 -4.97 5.18 20.55
N LEU A 776 -6.28 5.07 20.32
CA LEU A 776 -7.19 4.41 21.25
C LEU A 776 -7.00 2.89 21.34
N GLN A 777 -6.38 2.23 20.35
CA GLN A 777 -5.97 0.82 20.49
C GLN A 777 -4.85 0.67 21.52
N GLY A 778 -3.91 1.62 21.59
CA GLY A 778 -2.87 1.63 22.62
C GLY A 778 -3.43 1.81 24.03
N TYR A 779 -4.45 2.69 24.17
CA TYR A 779 -5.19 2.85 25.42
C TYR A 779 -5.91 1.56 25.81
N ASP A 780 -6.65 0.96 24.87
CA ASP A 780 -7.40 -0.26 25.13
C ASP A 780 -6.48 -1.43 25.48
N PHE A 781 -5.40 -1.63 24.74
CA PHE A 781 -4.42 -2.69 24.99
C PHE A 781 -3.85 -2.62 26.40
N PHE A 782 -3.45 -1.42 26.85
CA PHE A 782 -3.02 -1.21 28.24
C PHE A 782 -4.13 -1.56 29.23
N ARG A 783 -5.36 -1.10 28.98
CA ARG A 783 -6.50 -1.30 29.87
C ARG A 783 -7.01 -2.73 29.94
N GLN A 784 -6.78 -3.54 28.91
CA GLN A 784 -7.03 -4.99 28.98
C GLN A 784 -6.11 -5.68 30.00
N LEU A 785 -4.86 -5.22 30.12
CA LEU A 785 -3.89 -5.73 31.09
C LEU A 785 -4.07 -5.11 32.48
N PHE A 786 -4.46 -3.83 32.56
CA PHE A 786 -4.60 -3.07 33.80
C PHE A 786 -5.95 -2.31 33.88
N PRO A 787 -7.08 -3.02 34.02
CA PRO A 787 -8.44 -2.45 33.92
C PRO A 787 -8.81 -1.46 35.04
N ASP A 788 -8.07 -1.47 36.16
CA ASP A 788 -8.28 -0.53 37.28
C ASP A 788 -7.27 0.64 37.28
N ALA A 789 -6.23 0.60 36.42
CA ALA A 789 -5.17 1.61 36.40
C ALA A 789 -5.55 2.85 35.58
N ILE A 790 -5.50 4.03 36.19
CA ILE A 790 -5.74 5.30 35.48
C ILE A 790 -4.46 5.71 34.76
N GLN A 791 -4.46 5.59 33.44
CA GLN A 791 -3.43 6.07 32.53
C GLN A 791 -3.48 7.59 32.39
N GLU A 792 -2.30 8.20 32.29
CA GLU A 792 -2.17 9.63 32.02
C GLU A 792 -1.65 9.81 30.60
N GLY A 793 -2.41 10.51 29.76
CA GLY A 793 -2.02 10.84 28.39
C GLY A 793 -2.00 12.34 28.16
N ASN A 794 -1.22 13.06 28.97
CA ASN A 794 -1.21 14.52 28.89
C ASN A 794 -0.60 14.96 27.56
N SER A 795 -1.29 15.86 26.89
CA SER A 795 -0.87 16.36 25.58
C SER A 795 -1.26 17.81 25.40
N ARG A 796 -0.62 18.49 24.45
CA ARG A 796 -0.95 19.88 24.10
C ARG A 796 -0.70 20.15 22.62
N TRP A 797 -1.35 21.18 22.11
CA TRP A 797 -1.17 21.67 20.75
C TRP A 797 -0.27 22.89 20.76
N LYS A 798 0.61 23.01 19.76
CA LYS A 798 1.32 24.26 19.50
C LYS A 798 0.37 25.24 18.83
N GLU A 799 0.34 26.46 19.34
CA GLU A 799 -0.46 27.53 18.75
C GLU A 799 0.27 28.17 17.56
N ASN A 800 -0.48 28.39 16.48
CA ASN A 800 -0.09 29.20 15.33
C ASN A 800 -1.35 29.89 14.77
N ASP A 801 -1.19 30.82 13.83
CA ASP A 801 -2.30 31.60 13.29
C ASP A 801 -3.40 30.71 12.65
N GLY A 802 -3.01 29.67 11.92
CA GLY A 802 -3.93 28.73 11.29
C GLY A 802 -4.70 27.87 12.31
N PHE A 803 -3.99 27.32 13.30
CA PHE A 803 -4.60 26.56 14.40
C PHE A 803 -5.58 27.42 15.20
N ASN A 804 -5.19 28.64 15.57
CA ASN A 804 -6.01 29.55 16.37
C ASN A 804 -7.26 29.99 15.60
N ALA A 805 -7.13 30.32 14.31
CA ALA A 805 -8.28 30.63 13.47
C ALA A 805 -9.26 29.45 13.38
N ALA A 806 -8.75 28.22 13.19
CA ALA A 806 -9.58 27.03 13.16
C ALA A 806 -10.26 26.76 14.51
N ALA A 807 -9.55 26.90 15.63
CA ALA A 807 -10.09 26.74 16.98
C ALA A 807 -11.23 27.73 17.27
N GLU A 808 -11.04 29.01 16.94
CA GLU A 808 -12.06 30.06 17.12
C GLU A 808 -13.31 29.75 16.26
N ILE A 809 -13.10 29.48 14.96
CA ILE A 809 -14.20 29.21 14.02
C ILE A 809 -14.99 27.97 14.44
N VAL A 810 -14.32 26.85 14.69
CA VAL A 810 -15.00 25.59 15.04
C VAL A 810 -15.76 25.77 16.35
N SER A 811 -15.15 26.40 17.35
CA SER A 811 -15.80 26.64 18.64
C SER A 811 -17.07 27.50 18.52
N ASP A 812 -17.09 28.47 17.61
CA ASP A 812 -18.25 29.30 17.31
C ASP A 812 -19.32 28.54 16.49
N VAL A 813 -18.90 27.84 15.44
CA VAL A 813 -19.79 27.09 14.52
C VAL A 813 -20.57 26.01 15.26
N VAL A 814 -19.93 25.30 16.19
CA VAL A 814 -20.59 24.23 16.95
C VAL A 814 -21.19 24.71 18.27
N ASN A 815 -21.17 26.01 18.55
CA ASN A 815 -21.68 26.55 19.81
C ASN A 815 -23.15 26.17 20.05
N GLY A 816 -23.46 25.65 21.24
CA GLY A 816 -24.80 25.18 21.59
C GLY A 816 -25.25 23.87 20.91
N LEU A 817 -24.43 23.28 20.02
CA LEU A 817 -24.72 21.99 19.41
C LEU A 817 -24.75 20.88 20.46
N ASN A 818 -25.81 20.06 20.43
CA ASN A 818 -25.85 18.77 21.09
C ASN A 818 -25.45 17.67 20.10
N VAL A 819 -24.23 17.17 20.24
CA VAL A 819 -23.62 16.18 19.33
C VAL A 819 -24.35 14.84 19.30
N TYR A 820 -25.07 14.48 20.37
CA TYR A 820 -25.76 13.19 20.47
C TYR A 820 -27.17 13.19 19.85
N THR A 821 -27.72 14.37 19.56
CA THR A 821 -29.07 14.50 19.00
C THR A 821 -29.12 15.25 17.67
N SER A 822 -28.00 15.88 17.28
CA SER A 822 -27.91 16.61 16.02
C SER A 822 -28.04 15.64 14.83
N PRO A 823 -28.84 15.96 13.79
CA PRO A 823 -28.84 15.20 12.55
C PRO A 823 -27.73 15.65 11.58
N ASN A 824 -27.01 16.74 11.88
CA ASN A 824 -25.99 17.30 10.99
C ASN A 824 -24.63 16.64 11.26
N ALA A 825 -24.22 15.73 10.38
CA ALA A 825 -22.97 14.99 10.49
C ALA A 825 -21.73 15.89 10.41
N ASP A 826 -21.73 16.91 9.55
CA ASP A 826 -20.59 17.83 9.39
C ASP A 826 -20.32 18.61 10.68
N LEU A 827 -21.39 19.11 11.33
CA LEU A 827 -21.27 19.79 12.61
C LEU A 827 -20.85 18.86 13.74
N ILE A 828 -21.24 17.58 13.70
CA ILE A 828 -20.74 16.57 14.65
C ILE A 828 -19.25 16.35 14.43
N SER A 829 -18.81 16.16 13.18
CA SER A 829 -17.41 16.00 12.83
C SER A 829 -16.58 17.18 13.33
N TYR A 830 -16.99 18.44 13.09
CA TYR A 830 -16.30 19.61 13.63
C TYR A 830 -16.29 19.64 15.17
N ALA A 831 -17.40 19.25 15.82
CA ALA A 831 -17.48 19.20 17.27
C ALA A 831 -16.59 18.11 17.87
N GLN A 832 -16.28 17.05 17.11
CA GLN A 832 -15.39 15.94 17.47
C GLN A 832 -13.94 16.19 17.01
N THR A 833 -13.51 17.45 16.98
CA THR A 833 -12.11 17.83 16.73
C THR A 833 -11.50 18.57 17.91
N TRP A 834 -10.17 18.52 18.02
CA TRP A 834 -9.38 19.28 19.00
C TRP A 834 -9.54 20.81 18.89
N PHE A 835 -10.07 21.33 17.78
CA PHE A 835 -10.41 22.74 17.62
C PHE A 835 -11.60 23.17 18.48
N ASN A 836 -12.48 22.24 18.89
CA ASN A 836 -13.57 22.50 19.82
C ASN A 836 -13.07 22.41 21.27
N TRP A 837 -13.32 23.46 22.07
CA TRP A 837 -12.92 23.44 23.48
C TRP A 837 -13.66 22.40 24.33
N ARG A 838 -14.84 21.93 23.90
CA ARG A 838 -15.64 20.92 24.61
C ARG A 838 -15.22 19.47 24.35
N TYR A 839 -14.30 19.24 23.42
CA TYR A 839 -13.94 17.90 22.96
C TYR A 839 -13.08 17.12 23.96
N ASP A 840 -11.99 17.73 24.42
CA ASP A 840 -11.03 17.10 25.33
C ASP A 840 -11.38 17.33 26.82
N TYR A 841 -10.80 16.51 27.69
CA TYR A 841 -10.77 16.73 29.14
C TYR A 841 -9.53 17.50 29.58
N ASN A 842 -9.63 18.16 30.73
CA ASN A 842 -8.51 18.78 31.42
C ASN A 842 -7.74 17.74 32.28
N LEU A 843 -6.74 18.19 33.04
CA LEU A 843 -5.91 17.31 33.89
C LEU A 843 -6.64 16.68 35.09
N THR A 844 -7.83 17.17 35.42
CA THR A 844 -8.70 16.61 36.46
C THR A 844 -9.72 15.61 35.90
N ASP A 845 -9.61 15.26 34.62
CA ASP A 845 -10.53 14.38 33.89
C ASP A 845 -11.96 14.94 33.82
N GLU A 846 -12.08 16.28 33.78
CA GLU A 846 -13.34 17.00 33.60
C GLU A 846 -13.34 17.78 32.28
N PRO A 847 -14.52 18.04 31.66
CA PRO A 847 -14.59 18.90 30.48
C PRO A 847 -14.04 20.30 30.77
N PHE A 848 -13.36 20.91 29.80
CA PHE A 848 -13.05 22.34 29.87
C PHE A 848 -14.34 23.15 29.98
N THR A 849 -14.29 24.30 30.67
CA THR A 849 -15.48 25.13 30.95
C THR A 849 -15.70 26.27 29.97
N SER A 850 -14.68 26.61 29.16
CA SER A 850 -14.73 27.69 28.17
C SER A 850 -13.61 27.55 27.14
N TYR A 851 -13.70 28.35 26.06
CA TYR A 851 -12.63 28.51 25.07
C TYR A 851 -11.29 28.87 25.73
N ASP A 852 -11.26 29.93 26.53
CA ASP A 852 -10.05 30.39 27.23
C ASP A 852 -9.52 29.33 28.23
N ALA A 853 -10.37 28.49 28.80
CA ALA A 853 -9.91 27.43 29.70
C ALA A 853 -9.06 26.37 28.97
N LYS A 854 -9.24 26.17 27.66
CA LYS A 854 -8.43 25.25 26.85
C LYS A 854 -7.33 25.96 26.08
N PHE A 855 -7.64 27.10 25.48
CA PHE A 855 -6.80 27.80 24.51
C PHE A 855 -6.12 29.06 25.07
N ALA A 856 -6.07 29.23 26.40
CA ALA A 856 -5.19 30.23 26.99
C ALA A 856 -3.73 29.78 26.81
N PRO A 857 -2.86 30.63 26.23
CA PRO A 857 -1.51 30.20 25.86
C PRO A 857 -0.64 29.97 27.10
N GLN A 858 -0.03 28.79 27.15
CA GLN A 858 1.08 28.44 28.02
C GLN A 858 2.38 28.63 27.24
N VAL A 859 3.30 29.44 27.76
CA VAL A 859 4.54 29.78 27.03
C VAL A 859 5.71 28.96 27.54
N PHE A 860 6.31 28.18 26.64
CA PHE A 860 7.54 27.43 26.89
C PHE A 860 8.53 27.65 25.74
N GLN A 861 9.80 27.92 26.04
CA GLN A 861 10.83 28.33 25.05
C GLN A 861 10.32 29.38 24.05
N ASN A 862 9.63 30.42 24.54
CA ASN A 862 9.01 31.49 23.73
C ASN A 862 7.97 31.00 22.69
N THR A 863 7.46 29.78 22.84
CA THR A 863 6.41 29.21 21.99
C THR A 863 5.13 29.05 22.81
N SER A 864 4.00 29.47 22.24
CA SER A 864 2.68 29.33 22.86
C SER A 864 2.09 27.96 22.57
N TYR A 865 1.54 27.34 23.61
CA TYR A 865 0.83 26.07 23.54
C TYR A 865 -0.52 26.19 24.24
N THR A 866 -1.45 25.33 23.86
CA THR A 866 -2.72 25.17 24.59
C THR A 866 -2.49 24.61 25.99
N ASN A 867 -3.51 24.68 26.85
CA ASN A 867 -3.49 23.96 28.13
C ASN A 867 -3.39 22.45 27.89
N LEU A 868 -2.79 21.75 28.85
CA LEU A 868 -2.71 20.30 28.81
C LEU A 868 -4.11 19.68 28.84
N MET A 869 -4.27 18.64 28.02
CA MET A 869 -5.54 17.98 27.82
C MET A 869 -5.39 16.45 27.73
N ARG A 870 -6.50 15.75 27.95
CA ARG A 870 -6.64 14.29 27.92
C ARG A 870 -7.83 13.87 27.08
N TRP A 871 -7.78 12.65 26.56
CA TRP A 871 -8.90 12.06 25.81
C TRP A 871 -10.11 11.80 26.71
N ASN A 872 -11.30 12.15 26.23
CA ASN A 872 -12.56 11.75 26.87
C ASN A 872 -12.94 10.32 26.43
N LEU A 873 -12.43 9.32 27.15
CA LEU A 873 -12.68 7.91 26.83
C LEU A 873 -14.10 7.43 27.16
N ASN A 874 -14.93 8.27 27.77
CA ASN A 874 -16.36 8.00 27.98
C ASN A 874 -17.24 8.57 26.85
N ASP A 875 -16.69 9.31 25.88
CA ASP A 875 -17.48 9.80 24.75
C ASP A 875 -17.75 8.66 23.76
N PRO A 876 -19.01 8.24 23.57
CA PRO A 876 -19.32 7.20 22.60
C PRO A 876 -18.99 7.63 21.17
N LEU A 877 -19.02 8.94 20.86
CA LEU A 877 -18.70 9.44 19.52
C LEU A 877 -17.20 9.37 19.19
N THR A 878 -16.34 9.30 20.20
CA THR A 878 -14.89 9.11 20.03
C THR A 878 -14.49 7.63 20.07
N THR A 879 -15.20 6.83 20.87
CA THR A 879 -14.85 5.43 21.14
C THR A 879 -15.64 4.45 20.25
N TYR A 880 -16.80 3.96 20.69
CA TYR A 880 -17.46 2.81 20.05
C TYR A 880 -18.46 3.18 18.93
N ASN A 881 -18.69 4.45 18.66
CA ASN A 881 -19.48 4.86 17.49
C ASN A 881 -18.71 4.53 16.21
N THR A 882 -19.31 3.74 15.32
CA THR A 882 -18.66 3.27 14.08
C THR A 882 -18.61 4.32 12.96
N THR A 883 -19.22 5.49 13.15
CA THR A 883 -19.25 6.58 12.15
C THR A 883 -18.23 7.66 12.46
N PHE A 884 -18.11 8.05 13.73
CA PHE A 884 -17.26 9.16 14.17
C PHE A 884 -16.08 8.70 15.05
N GLY A 885 -16.20 7.53 15.69
CA GLY A 885 -15.23 6.99 16.62
C GLY A 885 -14.47 5.79 16.05
N LEU A 886 -13.65 5.16 16.89
CA LEU A 886 -12.84 4.00 16.51
C LEU A 886 -13.65 2.71 16.28
N GLY A 887 -14.87 2.62 16.82
CA GLY A 887 -15.71 1.41 16.76
C GLY A 887 -15.55 0.44 17.93
N ILE A 888 -14.64 0.74 18.88
CA ILE A 888 -14.44 -0.06 20.10
C ILE A 888 -14.72 0.71 21.38
N GLU A 889 -15.27 0.01 22.37
CA GLU A 889 -15.37 0.51 23.74
C GLU A 889 -14.04 0.22 24.45
N ILE A 890 -13.52 1.19 25.21
CA ILE A 890 -12.21 1.05 25.86
C ILE A 890 -12.35 0.29 27.17
N ASN A 891 -11.49 -0.70 27.40
CA ASN A 891 -11.49 -1.48 28.63
C ASN A 891 -11.41 -0.58 29.88
N GLY A 892 -12.20 -0.91 30.88
CA GLY A 892 -12.34 -0.14 32.11
C GLY A 892 -13.12 1.18 31.97
N TYR A 893 -13.82 1.40 30.85
CA TYR A 893 -14.78 2.49 30.64
C TYR A 893 -16.13 1.91 30.20
N GLY A 894 -17.20 2.72 30.32
CA GLY A 894 -18.56 2.33 29.93
C GLY A 894 -19.00 0.96 30.49
N ASN A 895 -19.37 0.03 29.61
CA ASN A 895 -19.82 -1.32 29.97
C ASN A 895 -18.67 -2.29 30.26
N LEU A 896 -17.42 -1.95 29.95
CA LEU A 896 -16.23 -2.80 30.13
C LEU A 896 -15.51 -2.54 31.46
N THR A 897 -16.25 -2.22 32.54
CA THR A 897 -15.69 -1.81 33.84
C THR A 897 -15.44 -2.93 34.85
N ASN A 898 -15.92 -4.16 34.60
CA ASN A 898 -15.77 -5.33 35.48
C ASN A 898 -14.85 -6.41 34.88
N VAL A 899 -13.74 -6.01 34.28
CA VAL A 899 -12.76 -6.91 33.65
C VAL A 899 -11.66 -7.25 34.67
N THR A 900 -11.25 -8.53 34.73
CA THR A 900 -10.18 -8.97 35.65
C THR A 900 -8.82 -8.79 35.00
N GLN A 901 -7.84 -8.26 35.74
CA GLN A 901 -6.45 -8.20 35.30
C GLN A 901 -5.90 -9.61 35.02
N PRO A 902 -5.40 -9.89 33.80
CA PRO A 902 -4.99 -11.25 33.43
C PRO A 902 -3.63 -11.66 34.00
N PHE A 903 -2.67 -10.74 34.10
CA PHE A 903 -1.31 -11.02 34.59
C PHE A 903 -0.89 -9.98 35.62
N GLU A 904 -0.16 -10.40 36.65
CA GLU A 904 0.49 -9.47 37.60
C GLU A 904 1.58 -8.66 36.90
N ALA A 905 1.74 -7.39 37.26
CA ALA A 905 2.76 -6.51 36.67
C ALA A 905 4.18 -7.10 36.69
N GLU A 906 4.55 -7.79 37.78
CA GLU A 906 5.88 -8.41 37.92
C GLU A 906 6.11 -9.62 37.00
N ASN A 907 5.04 -10.14 36.40
CA ASN A 907 5.09 -11.26 35.45
C ASN A 907 4.94 -10.81 33.99
N ILE A 908 5.01 -9.50 33.72
CA ILE A 908 4.99 -8.93 32.37
C ILE A 908 6.35 -8.30 32.08
N ILE A 909 6.87 -8.50 30.87
CA ILE A 909 8.06 -7.80 30.36
C ILE A 909 7.80 -7.25 28.96
N ILE A 910 8.25 -6.02 28.71
CA ILE A 910 8.20 -5.41 27.37
C ILE A 910 9.54 -5.60 26.67
N LEU A 911 9.50 -6.00 25.40
CA LEU A 911 10.66 -6.20 24.53
C LEU A 911 10.63 -5.19 23.38
N TYR A 912 11.76 -4.52 23.17
CA TYR A 912 11.95 -3.51 22.11
C TYR A 912 13.19 -3.78 21.26
N ASP A 913 13.19 -3.28 20.04
CA ASP A 913 14.35 -3.11 19.14
C ASP A 913 14.69 -1.64 18.88
N GLY A 914 13.98 -0.70 19.51
CA GLY A 914 14.15 0.74 19.34
C GLY A 914 13.15 1.38 18.38
N VAL A 915 12.33 0.61 17.65
CA VAL A 915 11.37 1.18 16.68
C VAL A 915 10.13 1.79 17.32
N CYS A 916 9.67 1.26 18.47
CA CYS A 916 8.42 1.67 19.12
C CYS A 916 8.14 3.18 19.03
N ALA A 917 7.09 3.54 18.29
CA ALA A 917 6.77 4.92 17.89
C ALA A 917 5.27 5.25 18.01
N SER A 918 4.95 6.54 18.01
CA SER A 918 3.58 7.07 18.04
C SER A 918 2.73 6.37 19.11
N THR A 919 1.61 5.74 18.75
CA THR A 919 0.75 5.00 19.70
C THR A 919 1.49 3.94 20.53
N CYS A 920 2.55 3.31 20.01
CA CYS A 920 3.37 2.39 20.79
C CYS A 920 4.05 3.10 21.96
N THR A 921 4.46 4.36 21.81
CA THR A 921 5.07 5.13 22.91
C THR A 921 4.07 5.36 24.03
N LEU A 922 2.81 5.63 23.71
CA LEU A 922 1.72 5.76 24.68
C LEU A 922 1.48 4.44 25.43
N ALA A 923 1.30 3.34 24.71
CA ALA A 923 1.10 2.03 25.33
C ALA A 923 2.30 1.61 26.20
N SER A 924 3.52 1.81 25.69
CA SER A 924 4.78 1.60 26.40
C SER A 924 4.87 2.43 27.68
N GLU A 925 4.53 3.70 27.61
CA GLU A 925 4.50 4.58 28.77
C GLU A 925 3.49 4.09 29.80
N PHE A 926 2.25 3.78 29.40
CA PHE A 926 1.23 3.34 30.33
C PHE A 926 1.65 2.05 31.04
N LEU A 927 2.20 1.08 30.29
CA LEU A 927 2.73 -0.15 30.89
C LEU A 927 3.85 0.13 31.89
N ARG A 928 4.82 0.99 31.57
CA ARG A 928 5.98 1.26 32.44
C ARG A 928 5.65 2.15 33.64
N LEU A 929 4.91 3.23 33.43
CA LEU A 929 4.66 4.27 34.43
C LEU A 929 3.40 3.99 35.27
N HIS A 930 2.35 3.44 34.66
CA HIS A 930 1.07 3.18 35.33
C HIS A 930 0.86 1.70 35.67
N GLY A 931 1.37 0.79 34.83
CA GLY A 931 1.39 -0.66 35.06
C GLY A 931 2.63 -1.16 35.81
N ASN A 932 3.66 -0.33 36.00
CA ASN A 932 4.93 -0.70 36.64
C ASN A 932 5.66 -1.89 35.96
N VAL A 933 5.40 -2.11 34.67
CA VAL A 933 5.98 -3.18 33.86
C VAL A 933 7.42 -2.85 33.51
N LYS A 934 8.29 -3.87 33.55
CA LYS A 934 9.73 -3.76 33.25
C LYS A 934 10.01 -3.88 31.76
N SER A 935 11.17 -3.41 31.31
CA SER A 935 11.52 -3.43 29.88
C SER A 935 12.93 -3.90 29.54
N ILE A 936 13.02 -4.44 28.33
CA ILE A 936 14.24 -4.91 27.66
C ILE A 936 14.35 -4.23 26.30
N ALA A 937 15.53 -3.73 25.96
CA ALA A 937 15.85 -3.25 24.61
C ALA A 937 17.00 -4.06 23.99
N MET A 938 16.87 -4.35 22.70
CA MET A 938 17.84 -5.10 21.91
C MET A 938 18.81 -4.17 21.18
N GLY A 939 20.07 -4.58 21.05
CA GLY A 939 21.03 -3.96 20.12
C GLY A 939 21.64 -2.65 20.64
N GLY A 940 21.66 -1.63 19.79
CA GLY A 940 22.29 -0.32 19.93
C GLY A 940 23.73 -0.28 19.39
N ARG A 941 24.36 0.91 19.43
CA ARG A 941 25.76 1.08 19.02
C ARG A 941 26.69 0.19 19.86
N PRO A 942 27.86 -0.24 19.33
CA PRO A 942 28.82 -1.11 20.03
C PRO A 942 29.57 -0.36 21.14
N LYS A 943 28.83 0.11 22.14
CA LYS A 943 29.31 0.79 23.36
C LYS A 943 28.64 0.18 24.59
N LYS A 944 29.32 0.26 25.72
CA LYS A 944 28.75 -0.11 27.03
C LYS A 944 27.70 0.92 27.47
N GLY A 945 26.71 0.49 28.24
CA GLY A 945 25.66 1.36 28.77
C GLY A 945 24.25 0.90 28.39
N GLY A 946 23.25 1.52 29.00
CA GLY A 946 21.84 1.31 28.68
C GLY A 946 21.45 2.03 27.40
N ILE A 947 20.33 1.63 26.83
CA ILE A 947 19.69 2.26 25.67
C ILE A 947 18.21 2.50 25.97
N GLU A 948 17.56 3.35 25.19
CA GLU A 948 16.11 3.51 25.26
C GLU A 948 15.41 2.35 24.54
N GLY A 949 14.19 2.03 24.96
CA GLY A 949 13.34 1.08 24.24
C GLY A 949 12.45 1.77 23.21
N VAL A 950 12.12 3.03 23.46
CA VAL A 950 11.23 3.87 22.64
C VAL A 950 12.09 4.87 21.87
N GLY A 951 12.61 4.42 20.74
CA GLY A 951 13.49 5.22 19.88
C GLY A 951 12.82 5.85 18.66
N GLY A 952 11.56 5.49 18.37
CA GLY A 952 10.74 6.19 17.41
C GLY A 952 10.27 7.57 17.92
N ILE A 953 9.20 8.10 17.33
CA ILE A 953 8.63 9.41 17.69
C ILE A 953 7.69 9.29 18.89
N LYS A 954 7.87 10.14 19.92
CA LYS A 954 6.99 10.22 21.12
C LYS A 954 5.94 11.34 21.01
N GLY A 955 5.57 11.71 19.79
CA GLY A 955 4.50 12.65 19.50
C GLY A 955 3.13 12.00 19.68
N SER A 956 2.15 12.75 20.17
CA SER A 956 0.81 12.24 20.47
C SER A 956 -0.21 12.42 19.34
N GLN A 957 0.13 13.16 18.28
CA GLN A 957 -0.67 13.23 17.05
C GLN A 957 0.19 13.75 15.89
N VAL A 958 0.08 13.07 14.75
CA VAL A 958 0.59 13.53 13.45
C VAL A 958 -0.56 14.05 12.60
N LEU A 959 -0.31 15.05 11.77
CA LEU A 959 -1.19 15.42 10.67
C LEU A 959 -0.41 15.46 9.37
N ASP A 960 -1.02 14.89 8.35
CA ASP A 960 -0.61 15.13 6.97
C ASP A 960 -0.90 16.58 6.60
N TRP A 961 -0.08 17.14 5.72
CA TRP A 961 -0.27 18.51 5.27
C TRP A 961 -1.57 18.67 4.46
N SER A 962 -2.04 17.60 3.81
CA SER A 962 -3.34 17.56 3.14
C SER A 962 -4.50 17.75 4.13
N SER A 963 -4.40 17.19 5.34
CA SER A 963 -5.39 17.40 6.41
C SER A 963 -5.37 18.85 6.89
N ILE A 964 -4.18 19.42 7.10
CA ILE A 964 -4.02 20.83 7.48
C ILE A 964 -4.64 21.74 6.40
N TYR A 965 -4.31 21.50 5.13
CA TYR A 965 -4.87 22.24 4.00
C TYR A 965 -6.40 22.13 3.96
N GLY A 966 -6.93 20.91 4.06
CA GLY A 966 -8.37 20.63 4.09
C GLY A 966 -9.10 21.40 5.19
N PHE A 967 -8.56 21.47 6.41
CA PHE A 967 -9.15 22.29 7.47
C PHE A 967 -9.18 23.77 7.10
N THR A 968 -8.10 24.31 6.53
CA THR A 968 -8.03 25.73 6.16
C THR A 968 -9.01 26.07 5.04
N THR A 969 -9.21 25.18 4.06
CA THR A 969 -10.15 25.39 2.95
C THR A 969 -11.60 25.23 3.41
N ASP A 970 -11.89 24.20 4.21
CA ASP A 970 -13.25 23.89 4.64
C ASP A 970 -13.80 24.91 5.63
N LEU A 971 -12.93 25.44 6.51
CA LEU A 971 -13.30 26.43 7.51
C LEU A 971 -13.34 27.86 6.96
N LEU A 972 -12.76 28.12 5.77
CA LEU A 972 -12.72 29.46 5.17
C LEU A 972 -14.13 30.06 4.97
N LYS A 973 -15.13 29.24 4.64
CA LYS A 973 -16.52 29.68 4.48
C LYS A 973 -17.16 30.19 5.79
N TYR A 974 -16.60 29.81 6.93
CA TYR A 974 -17.04 30.24 8.26
C TYR A 974 -16.17 31.36 8.85
N ALA A 975 -15.09 31.77 8.18
CA ALA A 975 -14.21 32.83 8.63
C ALA A 975 -14.91 34.20 8.57
N THR A 976 -15.15 34.81 9.72
CA THR A 976 -15.87 36.09 9.83
C THR A 976 -14.95 37.29 9.99
N THR A 977 -13.72 37.09 10.48
CA THR A 977 -12.75 38.17 10.72
C THR A 977 -11.66 38.22 9.65
N ASP A 978 -11.07 39.40 9.44
CA ASP A 978 -9.95 39.57 8.52
C ASP A 978 -8.70 38.77 8.97
N ALA A 979 -8.52 38.61 10.28
CA ALA A 979 -7.43 37.81 10.84
C ALA A 979 -7.57 36.32 10.49
N GLN A 980 -8.77 35.75 10.62
CA GLN A 980 -9.06 34.36 10.24
C GLN A 980 -8.82 34.13 8.74
N LYS A 981 -9.32 35.04 7.89
CA LYS A 981 -9.13 34.96 6.44
C LYS A 981 -7.65 35.07 6.06
N ALA A 982 -6.91 35.99 6.70
CA ALA A 982 -5.48 36.16 6.47
C ALA A 982 -4.66 34.95 6.93
N ALA A 983 -5.05 34.29 8.03
CA ALA A 983 -4.40 33.07 8.50
C ALA A 983 -4.51 31.93 7.48
N PHE A 984 -5.70 31.70 6.93
CA PHE A 984 -5.94 30.62 5.95
C PHE A 984 -5.40 30.93 4.55
N ALA A 985 -5.36 32.21 4.13
CA ALA A 985 -4.86 32.61 2.81
C ALA A 985 -3.37 32.28 2.56
N ARG A 986 -2.64 31.88 3.60
CA ARG A 986 -1.22 31.49 3.51
C ARG A 986 -1.01 30.08 2.95
N TYR A 987 -2.02 29.22 3.03
CA TYR A 987 -1.91 27.80 2.66
C TYR A 987 -2.22 27.59 1.18
N SER A 988 -1.38 26.80 0.50
CA SER A 988 -1.58 26.35 -0.87
C SER A 988 -1.35 24.84 -0.97
N ASP A 989 -1.90 24.21 -2.01
CA ASP A 989 -1.69 22.80 -2.33
C ASP A 989 -0.35 22.53 -3.03
N LEU A 990 0.45 23.57 -3.34
CA LEU A 990 1.72 23.42 -4.04
C LEU A 990 2.68 22.43 -3.36
N PRO A 991 2.94 22.47 -2.04
CA PRO A 991 3.81 21.47 -1.41
C PRO A 991 3.22 20.06 -1.41
N LEU A 992 1.89 19.92 -1.47
CA LEU A 992 1.23 18.62 -1.58
C LEU A 992 1.48 18.02 -2.97
N ASN A 993 1.36 18.84 -4.01
CA ASN A 993 1.56 18.44 -5.39
C ASN A 993 3.04 18.25 -5.77
N ARG A 994 3.97 18.67 -4.90
CA ARG A 994 5.43 18.56 -5.06
C ARG A 994 6.06 17.55 -4.09
N SER A 995 5.25 16.66 -3.53
CA SER A 995 5.68 15.67 -2.54
C SER A 995 4.90 14.36 -2.70
N LEU A 996 5.53 13.23 -2.37
CA LEU A 996 4.81 11.96 -2.23
C LEU A 996 4.19 11.76 -0.85
N ALA A 997 4.75 12.41 0.17
CA ALA A 997 4.22 12.37 1.53
C ALA A 997 4.73 13.60 2.29
N ALA A 998 3.85 14.23 3.06
CA ALA A 998 4.21 15.38 3.88
C ALA A 998 3.38 15.38 5.17
N ALA A 999 4.08 15.40 6.31
CA ALA A 999 3.46 15.31 7.63
C ALA A 999 4.28 16.09 8.66
N VAL A 1000 3.62 16.46 9.77
CA VAL A 1000 4.24 17.11 10.93
C VAL A 1000 3.66 16.53 12.22
N ASN A 1001 4.49 16.47 13.26
CA ASN A 1001 4.03 16.22 14.62
C ASN A 1001 3.33 17.49 15.13
N VAL A 1002 2.04 17.42 15.43
CA VAL A 1002 1.25 18.62 15.76
C VAL A 1002 0.84 18.69 17.23
N ARG A 1003 0.96 17.57 17.95
CA ARG A 1003 0.54 17.46 19.35
C ARG A 1003 1.63 16.79 20.18
N ASP A 1004 2.25 17.56 21.07
CA ASP A 1004 3.23 17.04 22.00
C ASP A 1004 2.56 16.18 23.07
N GLN A 1005 3.25 15.10 23.44
CA GLN A 1005 2.99 14.42 24.70
C GLN A 1005 3.87 15.03 25.80
N ILE A 1006 3.30 15.28 26.99
CA ILE A 1006 4.02 15.78 28.15
C ILE A 1006 3.96 14.75 29.27
N LEU A 1007 5.12 14.24 29.69
CA LEU A 1007 5.21 13.31 30.81
C LEU A 1007 4.85 14.00 32.14
N ARG A 1008 4.37 13.23 33.11
CA ARG A 1008 3.97 13.75 34.44
C ARG A 1008 5.05 14.63 35.09
N ASP A 1009 6.31 14.18 35.04
CA ASP A 1009 7.43 14.87 35.67
C ASP A 1009 7.89 16.12 34.88
N ASN A 1010 7.34 16.34 33.68
CA ASN A 1010 7.67 17.44 32.77
C ASN A 1010 6.50 18.42 32.55
N VAL A 1011 5.44 18.31 33.37
CA VAL A 1011 4.31 19.26 33.29
C VAL A 1011 4.75 20.69 33.66
N GLU A 1012 5.66 20.83 34.62
CA GLU A 1012 6.13 22.15 35.09
C GLU A 1012 7.16 22.79 34.16
N ASP A 1013 8.10 22.00 33.63
CA ASP A 1013 9.14 22.50 32.71
C ASP A 1013 8.68 22.56 31.24
N GLY A 1014 7.62 21.82 30.91
CA GLY A 1014 7.02 21.76 29.58
C GLY A 1014 7.84 21.00 28.56
N ILE A 1015 8.86 20.24 28.96
CA ILE A 1015 9.69 19.47 28.03
C ILE A 1015 8.84 18.34 27.40
N PRO A 1016 8.73 18.28 26.06
CA PRO A 1016 8.01 17.20 25.40
C PRO A 1016 8.67 15.84 25.65
N ALA A 1017 7.86 14.79 25.75
CA ALA A 1017 8.34 13.41 25.88
C ALA A 1017 9.37 13.05 24.80
N GLN A 1018 9.25 13.67 23.61
CA GLN A 1018 10.19 13.59 22.50
C GLN A 1018 11.65 13.91 22.89
N PHE A 1019 11.91 14.65 23.96
CA PHE A 1019 13.27 14.98 24.43
C PHE A 1019 13.61 14.36 25.78
N VAL A 1020 12.72 13.55 26.35
CA VAL A 1020 12.95 12.85 27.63
C VAL A 1020 13.53 11.47 27.39
N LYS A 1021 14.71 11.22 27.97
CA LYS A 1021 15.43 9.95 27.85
C LYS A 1021 14.89 8.91 28.84
N GLU A 1022 14.47 7.75 28.33
CA GLU A 1022 13.88 6.66 29.10
C GLU A 1022 14.62 5.35 28.89
N ILE A 1023 15.72 5.17 29.63
CA ILE A 1023 16.57 3.98 29.57
C ILE A 1023 15.80 2.74 30.06
N THR A 1024 15.91 1.62 29.34
CA THR A 1024 15.30 0.36 29.75
C THR A 1024 15.97 -0.26 30.98
N ASP A 1025 15.24 -1.12 31.70
CA ASP A 1025 15.79 -1.83 32.86
C ASP A 1025 16.93 -2.78 32.47
N CYS A 1026 16.85 -3.36 31.25
CA CYS A 1026 17.81 -4.32 30.73
C CYS A 1026 18.11 -4.04 29.25
N ARG A 1027 19.37 -4.21 28.87
CA ARG A 1027 19.83 -4.24 27.48
C ARG A 1027 20.38 -5.62 27.14
N LEU A 1028 19.99 -6.14 25.98
CA LEU A 1028 20.53 -7.38 25.41
C LEU A 1028 21.18 -7.10 24.04
N TYR A 1029 22.16 -7.91 23.67
CA TYR A 1029 22.73 -7.89 22.32
C TYR A 1029 22.17 -9.03 21.49
N TRP A 1030 22.00 -8.78 20.19
CA TRP A 1030 21.69 -9.82 19.22
C TRP A 1030 22.80 -10.86 19.19
N THR A 1031 22.42 -12.12 19.07
CA THR A 1031 23.33 -13.26 18.93
C THR A 1031 22.99 -14.02 17.66
N LEU A 1032 23.90 -14.87 17.19
CA LEU A 1032 23.67 -15.63 15.96
C LEU A 1032 22.35 -16.44 15.96
N PRO A 1033 21.99 -17.20 17.00
CA PRO A 1033 20.70 -17.92 17.03
C PRO A 1033 19.49 -16.99 16.84
N MET A 1034 19.55 -15.79 17.42
CA MET A 1034 18.47 -14.79 17.35
C MET A 1034 18.27 -14.22 15.94
N ILE A 1035 19.31 -14.22 15.09
CA ILE A 1035 19.19 -13.78 13.69
C ILE A 1035 18.34 -14.76 12.87
N ASN A 1036 18.36 -16.05 13.23
CA ASN A 1036 17.69 -17.11 12.47
C ASN A 1036 16.35 -17.55 13.09
N ASP A 1037 16.14 -17.28 14.38
CA ASP A 1037 14.98 -17.75 15.13
C ASP A 1037 14.53 -16.69 16.13
N VAL A 1038 13.38 -16.08 15.88
CA VAL A 1038 12.79 -15.07 16.77
C VAL A 1038 12.49 -15.63 18.17
N THR A 1039 12.25 -16.93 18.31
CA THR A 1039 12.00 -17.54 19.61
C THR A 1039 13.22 -17.48 20.51
N GLU A 1040 14.43 -17.41 19.97
CA GLU A 1040 15.67 -17.21 20.76
C GLU A 1040 15.75 -15.80 21.35
N VAL A 1041 15.15 -14.80 20.67
CA VAL A 1041 15.00 -13.44 21.22
C VAL A 1041 14.05 -13.48 22.42
N TRP A 1042 12.90 -14.11 22.25
CA TRP A 1042 11.90 -14.25 23.32
C TRP A 1042 12.42 -15.05 24.52
N LYS A 1043 13.17 -16.14 24.27
CA LYS A 1043 13.82 -16.93 25.33
C LYS A 1043 14.83 -16.08 26.09
N ALA A 1044 15.64 -15.28 25.41
CA ALA A 1044 16.59 -14.40 26.10
C ALA A 1044 15.88 -13.33 26.93
N ALA A 1045 14.82 -12.72 26.39
CA ALA A 1045 14.00 -11.75 27.10
C ALA A 1045 13.32 -12.36 28.34
N ALA A 1046 12.65 -13.50 28.18
CA ALA A 1046 12.00 -14.22 29.26
C ALA A 1046 12.98 -14.70 30.32
N ASN A 1047 14.16 -15.19 29.93
CA ASN A 1047 15.18 -15.61 30.88
C ASN A 1047 15.74 -14.44 31.68
N ALA A 1048 16.01 -13.30 31.04
CA ALA A 1048 16.44 -12.08 31.72
C ALA A 1048 15.37 -11.57 32.70
N ALA A 1049 14.10 -11.65 32.32
CA ALA A 1049 12.98 -11.17 33.13
C ALA A 1049 12.64 -12.08 34.32
N PHE A 1050 12.58 -13.40 34.09
CA PHE A 1050 11.91 -14.32 35.02
C PHE A 1050 12.83 -15.38 35.62
N ASN A 1051 13.96 -15.68 34.98
CA ASN A 1051 14.84 -16.79 35.36
C ASN A 1051 16.25 -16.33 35.78
N GLY A 1052 16.45 -15.03 36.05
CA GLY A 1052 17.74 -14.48 36.52
C GLY A 1052 18.83 -14.45 35.44
N GLY A 1053 18.45 -14.46 34.16
CA GLY A 1053 19.35 -14.28 33.03
C GLY A 1053 20.09 -12.94 33.09
N LYS A 1054 21.31 -12.90 32.55
CA LYS A 1054 22.14 -11.68 32.57
C LYS A 1054 21.77 -10.74 31.43
N CYS A 1055 21.71 -9.46 31.75
CA CYS A 1055 21.69 -8.39 30.77
C CYS A 1055 23.12 -7.99 30.38
N ALA A 1056 23.31 -7.54 29.14
CA ALA A 1056 24.57 -6.91 28.72
C ALA A 1056 24.81 -5.60 29.49
N PHE A 1057 23.73 -4.90 29.84
CA PHE A 1057 23.72 -3.78 30.78
C PHE A 1057 22.40 -3.73 31.55
N GLY A 1058 22.43 -3.25 32.80
CA GLY A 1058 21.25 -3.18 33.66
C GLY A 1058 20.90 -4.54 34.29
N GLY A 1059 19.62 -4.73 34.62
CA GLY A 1059 19.11 -5.95 35.22
C GLY A 1059 17.65 -5.83 35.65
N ILE A 1060 16.89 -6.92 35.46
CA ILE A 1060 15.51 -7.00 35.93
C ILE A 1060 15.53 -7.39 37.42
N THR A 1061 15.46 -6.38 38.28
CA THR A 1061 15.37 -6.58 39.74
C THR A 1061 13.91 -6.53 40.20
N LYS A 1062 13.53 -7.35 41.19
CA LYS A 1062 12.25 -7.19 41.88
C LYS A 1062 12.22 -5.79 42.51
N ARG A 1063 11.30 -4.94 42.08
CA ARG A 1063 11.09 -3.62 42.69
C ARG A 1063 10.55 -3.85 44.10
N ASP A 1064 11.17 -3.22 45.08
CA ASP A 1064 10.54 -2.96 46.37
C ASP A 1064 9.52 -1.84 46.11
N VAL A 1065 8.26 -2.20 45.85
CA VAL A 1065 7.16 -1.24 45.60
C VAL A 1065 6.76 -0.63 46.94
N GLY A 1066 7.66 0.12 47.57
CA GLY A 1066 7.39 0.86 48.79
C GLY A 1066 6.85 2.25 48.45
N ASP A 1067 5.65 2.57 48.95
CA ASP A 1067 4.99 3.85 49.28
C ASP A 1067 5.37 5.17 48.56
N SER A 1068 6.62 5.38 48.13
CA SER A 1068 7.11 6.63 47.56
C SER A 1068 6.49 7.01 46.21
N ALA A 1069 6.13 6.04 45.35
CA ALA A 1069 5.55 6.32 44.04
C ALA A 1069 4.10 6.81 44.19
N GLU A 1070 3.36 6.21 45.13
CA GLU A 1070 1.99 6.58 45.45
C GLU A 1070 1.90 7.88 46.26
N VAL A 1071 2.89 8.14 47.13
CA VAL A 1071 3.08 9.43 47.79
C VAL A 1071 3.41 10.54 46.79
N LYS A 1072 4.26 10.29 45.78
CA LYS A 1072 4.53 11.25 44.69
C LYS A 1072 3.27 11.57 43.88
N ARG A 1073 2.48 10.55 43.50
CA ARG A 1073 1.19 10.72 42.79
C ARG A 1073 0.21 11.58 43.60
N SER A 1074 0.06 11.28 44.90
CA SER A 1074 -0.84 12.02 45.79
C SER A 1074 -0.43 13.47 45.98
N ASN A 1075 0.89 13.74 46.09
CA ASN A 1075 1.41 15.10 46.22
C ASN A 1075 1.26 15.92 44.93
N TYR A 1076 1.43 15.31 43.75
CA TYR A 1076 1.20 15.97 42.46
C TYR A 1076 -0.26 16.36 42.27
N LEU A 1077 -1.21 15.44 42.49
CA LEU A 1077 -2.64 15.73 42.37
C LEU A 1077 -3.07 16.85 43.33
N ALA A 1078 -2.52 16.88 44.55
CA ALA A 1078 -2.76 17.95 45.51
C ALA A 1078 -2.17 19.31 45.07
N ALA A 1079 -1.01 19.32 44.38
CA ALA A 1079 -0.39 20.52 43.84
C ALA A 1079 -1.11 21.06 42.60
N SER A 1080 -1.57 20.19 41.70
CA SER A 1080 -2.36 20.55 40.52
C SER A 1080 -3.70 21.20 40.90
N LEU A 1081 -4.40 20.68 41.91
CA LEU A 1081 -5.62 21.28 42.47
C LEU A 1081 -5.38 22.67 43.10
N LEU A 1082 -4.14 22.99 43.50
CA LEU A 1082 -3.77 24.32 44.02
C LEU A 1082 -3.44 25.31 42.89
N GLN A 1083 -2.99 24.83 41.72
CA GLN A 1083 -2.61 25.66 40.58
C GLN A 1083 -3.84 26.19 39.82
N GLU A 1084 -4.96 25.48 39.84
CA GLU A 1084 -6.27 25.97 39.32
C GLU A 1084 -6.80 27.23 40.03
N ARG A 1085 -6.18 27.68 41.13
CA ARG A 1085 -6.58 28.89 41.87
C ARG A 1085 -5.75 30.14 41.58
N SER A 1086 -4.66 30.08 40.81
CA SER A 1086 -3.92 31.30 40.45
C SER A 1086 -4.44 31.88 39.14
N THR A 1087 -5.28 32.90 39.27
CA THR A 1087 -5.70 33.91 38.28
C THR A 1087 -5.05 33.80 36.89
N ALA A 1088 -5.88 33.43 35.91
CA ALA A 1088 -5.63 33.62 34.49
C ALA A 1088 -5.15 35.05 34.22
N ALA A 1089 -3.92 35.18 33.72
CA ALA A 1089 -3.47 36.41 33.09
C ALA A 1089 -4.31 36.62 31.83
N ARG A 1090 -5.09 37.71 31.81
CA ARG A 1090 -5.84 38.15 30.62
C ARG A 1090 -4.89 38.34 29.44
N ARG A 1091 -5.40 38.11 28.22
CA ARG A 1091 -4.90 38.60 26.91
C ARG A 1091 -4.78 40.14 26.91
N SER A 1092 -3.90 40.71 27.75
CA SER A 1092 -3.52 42.12 27.73
C SER A 1092 -2.01 42.31 27.56
N LEU A 1093 -1.25 41.23 27.38
CA LEU A 1093 0.01 41.35 26.67
C LEU A 1093 -0.35 41.60 25.20
N PRO A 1094 0.27 42.60 24.54
CA PRO A 1094 0.04 42.80 23.13
C PRO A 1094 0.31 41.46 22.41
N PRO A 1095 -0.36 41.17 21.29
CA PRO A 1095 0.14 40.12 20.40
C PRO A 1095 1.63 40.40 20.26
N THR A 1096 2.48 39.42 20.56
CA THR A 1096 3.90 39.55 20.26
C THR A 1096 3.99 39.74 18.75
N THR A 1097 3.96 41.00 18.31
CA THR A 1097 4.21 41.44 16.95
C THR A 1097 5.66 41.14 16.57
N GLU A 1098 6.50 40.81 17.57
CA GLU A 1098 7.80 40.19 17.39
C GLU A 1098 7.60 38.73 16.96
N ARG A 1099 7.33 38.55 15.67
CA ARG A 1099 7.56 37.28 14.98
C ARG A 1099 9.09 37.07 15.02
N HIS A 1100 9.61 36.50 16.09
CA HIS A 1100 11.07 36.36 16.30
C HIS A 1100 11.78 35.74 15.09
N TRP A 1101 11.14 34.83 14.35
CA TRP A 1101 11.69 34.27 13.12
C TRP A 1101 11.55 35.20 11.90
N GLN A 1102 10.46 35.98 11.77
CA GLN A 1102 10.37 36.98 10.70
C GLN A 1102 11.34 38.14 10.93
N ASP A 1103 11.50 38.62 12.17
CA ASP A 1103 12.43 39.71 12.46
C ASP A 1103 13.90 39.25 12.43
N LYS A 1104 14.19 37.97 12.73
CA LYS A 1104 15.55 37.40 12.68
C LYS A 1104 15.98 37.00 11.26
N TYR A 1105 15.05 36.61 10.40
CA TYR A 1105 15.37 36.00 9.10
C TYR A 1105 14.75 36.73 7.87
N VAL A 1106 13.58 37.37 7.97
CA VAL A 1106 12.96 38.12 6.84
C VAL A 1106 13.59 39.52 6.67
N LEU A 1107 14.07 40.15 7.75
CA LEU A 1107 14.72 41.47 7.67
C LEU A 1107 16.16 41.44 7.12
N LYS A 1108 16.73 40.27 6.81
CA LYS A 1108 18.04 40.16 6.13
C LYS A 1108 17.96 39.89 4.63
N ALA A 1109 16.77 39.62 4.09
CA ALA A 1109 16.57 39.34 2.66
C ALA A 1109 16.10 40.57 1.84
N ILE A 1110 15.95 41.73 2.49
CA ILE A 1110 15.48 42.99 1.85
C ILE A 1110 16.56 44.09 1.84
N ASP A 1111 17.80 43.82 2.25
CA ASP A 1111 18.95 44.74 2.08
C ASP A 1111 20.01 44.20 1.11
#